data_AF-A0A0G4H3E4-F1
#
_entry.id   AF-A0A0G4H3E4-F1
#
_cell.length_a   1.000
_cell.length_b   1.000
_cell.length_c   1.000
_cell.angle_alpha   90.00
_cell.angle_beta   90.00
_cell.angle_gamma   90.00
#
_symmetry.space_group_name_H-M   'P 1'
#
loop_
_entity.id
_entity.type
_entity.pdbx_description
1 polymer ?
#
loop_
_entity_poly.entity_id
_entity_poly.type
_entity_poly.pdbx_seq_one_letter_code
_entity_poly.pdbx_strand_id
1 'polypeptide(L)'
;MRASRLSVVALERQYYAVGNTFGVNLTEGLDLQENAEVRVLLGGCGDLRNLLKTVEGGFRVKGKVDRACRLVFDLNDLCPAILSRAALMLLLIAEGSSAEDILAIWCCHALSEEQARQVKRACQILLEESSSLPVWLRMIDKQTQQAVRECCAAWLGCSVDLPTLLDWRERALEDQGGLLGAAALKQARVNLTMESLKSVVGEALISGKKGGAAKKQVEKYLDSGSLEGLNGGSLAGSQRHHANVTLLEAPGLRYSLYFSSSIFRAVSLSDRHSSNKQPGSEGKGKGAGGDLLSWRLLDAVRPQVAAVREGLLSGSLSVRLVLANLLDYLHACSECRDSSRTYRLGGESGKGGESREQGGLFDVIDTSNVMDYSSLPSVLLAGAAALRSDRKGARFCAQSTMWQGAFADGNTNPLLFLKRALGVSLESFEEMTGYCLASHRRAANGLLEMQWEREGRWARSWMSDSSLLLHLAELAKAHCGLCRGVRMGHAAGVEDSGANVVVQVAALARPEILLDAVKVLCSGVSKEALRHKWEMTIAGKVTVGGCSTPQDLVFVSFKANVDFYRLQAKRGQPVSLAVTASPDALCVGASLHEQSDSLHQLIDAITFEWDSHTIGFVATATLIQRVQGKFASLCSVSSSDGRLECLSTPYAFARMKQMFVNDAVERQKARSSRSFAQRPLQMPLPAQDRWTLGQIVETESLVCVDIALPGPAPFPPSKSVLLDVSVDSPTSLLFRLEPKKGEEALGGRPAEFRVDLPCPVRDGSQAVKVSRALCLLVVRISKDIEVKGGVRIEIDESA
;
A
#
# COMPACT_ATOMS: atom_id res chain seq x y z
N MET A 1 3.74 6.00 29.49
CA MET A 1 4.88 5.38 28.79
C MET A 1 4.53 4.09 28.05
N ARG A 2 4.28 2.92 28.68
CA ARG A 2 3.91 1.69 27.91
C ARG A 2 2.63 1.87 27.07
N ALA A 3 1.56 2.38 27.66
CA ALA A 3 0.32 2.70 26.92
C ALA A 3 0.54 3.71 25.78
N SER A 4 1.38 4.74 26.02
CA SER A 4 1.78 5.76 25.05
C SER A 4 2.60 5.22 23.86
N ARG A 5 3.25 4.06 24.03
CA ARG A 5 3.98 3.36 22.96
C ARG A 5 3.05 2.44 22.17
N LEU A 6 2.11 1.77 22.84
CA LEU A 6 1.07 0.97 22.19
C LEU A 6 0.13 1.82 21.31
N SER A 7 -0.14 3.07 21.68
CA SER A 7 -0.96 3.99 20.89
C SER A 7 -0.34 4.44 19.57
N VAL A 8 0.96 4.24 19.36
CA VAL A 8 1.60 4.47 18.05
C VAL A 8 1.49 3.20 17.20
N VAL A 9 1.71 2.02 17.79
CA VAL A 9 1.70 0.72 17.08
C VAL A 9 0.35 0.38 16.45
N ALA A 10 -0.77 0.77 17.06
CA ALA A 10 -2.10 0.60 16.45
C ALA A 10 -2.35 1.54 15.24
N LEU A 11 -1.58 2.63 15.11
CA LEU A 11 -1.64 3.55 13.98
C LEU A 11 -0.77 3.07 12.79
N GLU A 12 0.12 2.09 12.97
CA GLU A 12 1.10 1.66 11.94
C GLU A 12 0.48 1.03 10.67
N ARG A 13 -0.80 0.62 10.71
CA ARG A 13 -1.57 0.18 9.52
C ARG A 13 -2.43 1.28 8.89
N GLN A 14 -2.22 2.54 9.27
CA GLN A 14 -2.96 3.66 8.69
C GLN A 14 -2.36 4.07 7.37
N TYR A 15 -3.00 3.60 6.29
CA TYR A 15 -2.91 4.23 4.98
C TYR A 15 -3.28 5.72 5.05
N TYR A 16 -2.78 6.47 4.07
CA TYR A 16 -2.72 7.93 4.05
C TYR A 16 -4.04 8.62 4.43
N ALA A 17 -4.02 9.44 5.49
CA ALA A 17 -5.21 10.10 6.00
C ALA A 17 -5.22 11.63 5.77
N VAL A 18 -6.39 12.20 5.44
CA VAL A 18 -6.66 13.64 5.19
C VAL A 18 -6.15 14.54 6.32
N GLY A 19 -5.02 15.23 6.13
CA GLY A 19 -4.42 16.03 7.21
C GLY A 19 -3.53 15.24 8.17
N ASN A 20 -2.80 14.24 7.68
CA ASN A 20 -1.55 13.84 8.35
C ASN A 20 -0.40 14.84 8.06
N THR A 21 -0.55 15.70 7.06
CA THR A 21 0.35 16.85 6.80
C THR A 21 -0.42 18.11 6.41
N PHE A 22 0.24 19.26 6.40
CA PHE A 22 -0.35 20.54 5.99
C PHE A 22 -0.30 20.74 4.48
N GLY A 23 -1.28 21.48 3.96
CA GLY A 23 -1.23 22.08 2.62
C GLY A 23 -0.07 23.07 2.51
N VAL A 24 0.84 22.83 1.57
CA VAL A 24 2.00 23.68 1.25
C VAL A 24 1.94 24.19 -0.19
N ASN A 25 2.56 25.35 -0.46
CA ASN A 25 2.74 25.83 -1.83
C ASN A 25 3.97 25.15 -2.45
N LEU A 26 3.74 24.16 -3.31
CA LEU A 26 4.79 23.38 -3.93
C LEU A 26 5.60 24.16 -4.98
N THR A 27 5.11 25.30 -5.47
CA THR A 27 5.83 26.16 -6.44
C THR A 27 6.60 27.32 -5.78
N GLU A 28 6.57 27.44 -4.45
CA GLU A 28 7.23 28.53 -3.72
C GLU A 28 8.77 28.51 -3.90
N GLY A 29 9.31 29.45 -4.67
CA GLY A 29 10.74 29.53 -4.98
C GLY A 29 11.16 28.87 -6.31
N LEU A 30 10.23 28.37 -7.12
CA LEU A 30 10.54 28.04 -8.52
C LEU A 30 10.88 29.31 -9.30
N ASP A 31 11.95 29.24 -10.11
CA ASP A 31 12.38 30.32 -11.00
C ASP A 31 11.65 30.17 -12.35
N LEU A 32 10.53 30.88 -12.49
CA LEU A 32 9.60 30.73 -13.61
C LEU A 32 9.71 31.87 -14.62
N GLN A 33 9.76 31.49 -15.90
CA GLN A 33 9.63 32.41 -17.03
C GLN A 33 8.15 32.70 -17.30
N GLU A 34 7.86 33.85 -17.90
CA GLU A 34 6.50 34.20 -18.35
C GLU A 34 5.97 33.15 -19.34
N ASN A 35 4.68 32.78 -19.21
CA ASN A 35 4.03 31.72 -20.00
C ASN A 35 4.58 30.29 -19.77
N ALA A 36 5.31 30.02 -18.69
CA ALA A 36 5.80 28.67 -18.40
C ALA A 36 4.65 27.70 -18.06
N GLU A 37 4.68 26.49 -18.64
CA GLU A 37 3.94 25.34 -18.09
C GLU A 37 4.75 24.73 -16.95
N VAL A 38 4.11 24.52 -15.80
CA VAL A 38 4.67 23.94 -14.58
C VAL A 38 3.90 22.66 -14.24
N ARG A 39 4.62 21.55 -14.21
CA ARG A 39 4.10 20.20 -14.00
C ARG A 39 4.39 19.74 -12.57
N VAL A 40 3.34 19.40 -11.83
CA VAL A 40 3.42 18.99 -10.43
C VAL A 40 2.81 17.61 -10.27
N LEU A 41 3.60 16.62 -9.83
CA LEU A 41 3.10 15.31 -9.42
C LEU A 41 2.79 15.33 -7.92
N LEU A 42 1.55 14.99 -7.55
CA LEU A 42 1.17 14.64 -6.19
C LEU A 42 1.06 13.10 -6.13
N GLY A 43 2.09 12.44 -5.63
CA GLY A 43 2.14 10.99 -5.44
C GLY A 43 1.52 10.58 -4.11
N GLY A 44 0.58 9.63 -4.13
CA GLY A 44 -0.25 9.27 -2.96
C GLY A 44 -1.15 10.42 -2.51
N CYS A 45 -1.81 11.08 -3.47
CA CYS A 45 -2.57 12.30 -3.26
C CYS A 45 -3.93 12.08 -2.56
N GLY A 46 -3.90 11.70 -1.28
CA GLY A 46 -5.13 11.42 -0.50
C GLY A 46 -6.12 12.59 -0.37
N ASP A 47 -5.70 13.84 -0.62
CA ASP A 47 -6.61 14.98 -0.79
C ASP A 47 -5.98 16.13 -1.60
N LEU A 48 -6.77 17.20 -1.80
CA LEU A 48 -6.39 18.35 -2.63
C LEU A 48 -5.55 19.43 -1.92
N ARG A 49 -5.18 19.30 -0.64
CA ARG A 49 -4.61 20.42 0.16
C ARG A 49 -3.38 21.07 -0.47
N ASN A 50 -2.49 20.28 -1.08
CA ASN A 50 -1.29 20.81 -1.75
C ASN A 50 -1.64 21.45 -3.11
N LEU A 51 -2.63 20.95 -3.84
CA LEU A 51 -3.14 21.60 -5.06
C LEU A 51 -3.80 22.95 -4.71
N LEU A 52 -4.75 22.95 -3.78
CA LEU A 52 -5.46 24.15 -3.33
C LEU A 52 -4.47 25.24 -2.86
N LYS A 53 -3.48 24.86 -2.06
CA LYS A 53 -2.49 25.79 -1.52
C LYS A 53 -1.49 26.29 -2.56
N THR A 54 -1.10 25.44 -3.51
CA THR A 54 -0.18 25.83 -4.59
C THR A 54 -0.84 26.80 -5.56
N VAL A 55 -2.10 26.56 -5.94
CA VAL A 55 -2.84 27.45 -6.84
C VAL A 55 -3.13 28.79 -6.14
N GLU A 56 -3.48 28.79 -4.84
CA GLU A 56 -3.66 30.01 -4.04
C GLU A 56 -2.40 30.87 -3.94
N GLY A 57 -1.24 30.24 -3.73
CA GLY A 57 0.03 30.97 -3.65
C GLY A 57 0.36 31.75 -4.93
N GLY A 58 -0.14 31.24 -6.07
CA GLY A 58 0.05 31.77 -7.40
C GLY A 58 1.51 31.68 -7.87
N PHE A 59 1.72 31.90 -9.17
CA PHE A 59 3.07 32.08 -9.70
C PHE A 59 3.54 33.50 -9.43
N ARG A 60 4.71 33.66 -8.79
CA ARG A 60 5.26 34.99 -8.46
C ARG A 60 6.48 35.33 -9.32
N VAL A 61 6.26 35.79 -10.54
CA VAL A 61 7.34 36.33 -11.38
C VAL A 61 7.69 37.73 -10.85
N LYS A 62 8.91 37.87 -10.31
CA LYS A 62 9.42 39.12 -9.70
C LYS A 62 8.46 39.74 -8.65
N GLY A 63 7.75 38.88 -7.90
CA GLY A 63 6.81 39.29 -6.85
C GLY A 63 5.41 39.72 -7.32
N LYS A 64 5.13 39.69 -8.63
CA LYS A 64 3.77 39.86 -9.18
C LYS A 64 3.15 38.51 -9.50
N VAL A 65 1.83 38.38 -9.31
CA VAL A 65 1.10 37.19 -9.74
C VAL A 65 1.08 37.15 -11.26
N ASP A 66 1.78 36.18 -11.85
CA ASP A 66 1.73 35.95 -13.29
C ASP A 66 0.58 34.98 -13.63
N ARG A 67 -0.43 35.51 -14.32
CA ARG A 67 -1.59 34.76 -14.81
C ARG A 67 -1.33 34.04 -16.14
N ALA A 68 -0.17 34.25 -16.77
CA ALA A 68 0.18 33.63 -18.05
C ALA A 68 0.77 32.22 -17.90
N CYS A 69 1.34 31.90 -16.73
CA CYS A 69 1.86 30.57 -16.44
C CYS A 69 0.74 29.54 -16.23
N ARG A 70 0.98 28.28 -16.63
CA ARG A 70 0.00 27.17 -16.57
C ARG A 70 0.42 26.11 -15.57
N LEU A 71 -0.45 25.76 -14.63
CA LEU A 71 -0.31 24.60 -13.73
C LEU A 71 -0.90 23.35 -14.38
N VAL A 72 -0.13 22.27 -14.39
CA VAL A 72 -0.60 20.92 -14.73
C VAL A 72 -0.30 20.00 -13.54
N PHE A 73 -1.34 19.53 -12.85
CA PHE A 73 -1.21 18.57 -11.76
C PHE A 73 -1.44 17.16 -12.24
N ASP A 74 -0.63 16.23 -11.75
CA ASP A 74 -0.86 14.80 -11.83
C ASP A 74 -1.22 14.31 -10.42
N LEU A 75 -2.46 13.89 -10.25
CA LEU A 75 -2.98 13.32 -9.02
C LEU A 75 -2.86 11.80 -9.13
N ASN A 76 -1.85 11.24 -8.46
CA ASN A 76 -1.60 9.80 -8.42
C ASN A 76 -1.98 9.19 -7.07
N ASP A 77 -2.79 8.14 -7.09
CA ASP A 77 -3.06 7.30 -5.92
C ASP A 77 -3.36 5.85 -6.38
N LEU A 78 -3.29 4.90 -5.45
CA LEU A 78 -3.71 3.51 -5.65
C LEU A 78 -5.21 3.31 -5.36
N CYS A 79 -5.83 4.19 -4.59
CA CYS A 79 -7.24 4.13 -4.24
C CYS A 79 -8.10 4.91 -5.24
N PRO A 80 -9.00 4.26 -6.01
CA PRO A 80 -9.84 4.95 -6.98
C PRO A 80 -10.85 5.90 -6.32
N ALA A 81 -11.29 5.60 -5.09
CA ALA A 81 -12.19 6.47 -4.33
C ALA A 81 -11.54 7.82 -3.99
N ILE A 82 -10.23 7.85 -3.72
CA ILE A 82 -9.47 9.08 -3.45
C ILE A 82 -9.45 9.97 -4.72
N LEU A 83 -9.06 9.41 -5.86
CA LEU A 83 -9.02 10.14 -7.13
C LEU A 83 -10.42 10.62 -7.57
N SER A 84 -11.44 9.79 -7.38
CA SER A 84 -12.84 10.15 -7.66
C SER A 84 -13.33 11.30 -6.80
N ARG A 85 -12.96 11.31 -5.52
CA ARG A 85 -13.27 12.38 -4.57
C ARG A 85 -12.57 13.68 -4.95
N ALA A 86 -11.31 13.61 -5.37
CA ALA A 86 -10.57 14.75 -5.91
C ALA A 86 -11.24 15.33 -7.17
N ALA A 87 -11.63 14.47 -8.12
CA ALA A 87 -12.37 14.86 -9.32
C ALA A 87 -13.68 15.58 -9.00
N LEU A 88 -14.46 15.01 -8.08
CA LEU A 88 -15.75 15.53 -7.63
C LEU A 88 -15.59 16.91 -6.97
N MET A 89 -14.62 17.07 -6.07
CA MET A 89 -14.37 18.36 -5.41
C MET A 89 -13.93 19.44 -6.41
N LEU A 90 -13.06 19.11 -7.37
CA LEU A 90 -12.65 20.07 -8.42
C LEU A 90 -13.82 20.47 -9.32
N LEU A 91 -14.71 19.53 -9.65
CA LEU A 91 -15.92 19.82 -10.43
C LEU A 91 -16.85 20.78 -9.68
N LEU A 92 -17.11 20.54 -8.39
CA LEU A 92 -17.91 21.44 -7.56
C LEU A 92 -17.30 22.85 -7.43
N ILE A 93 -15.97 22.95 -7.31
CA ILE A 93 -15.26 24.24 -7.32
C ILE A 93 -15.47 24.97 -8.66
N ALA A 94 -15.37 24.26 -9.79
CA ALA A 94 -15.61 24.84 -11.12
C ALA A 94 -17.06 25.31 -11.30
N GLU A 95 -18.05 24.49 -10.90
CA GLU A 95 -19.47 24.85 -10.91
C GLU A 95 -19.79 26.05 -10.00
N GLY A 96 -18.96 26.29 -8.98
CA GLY A 96 -19.06 27.46 -8.11
C GLY A 96 -19.71 27.21 -6.76
N SER A 97 -19.66 25.97 -6.25
CA SER A 97 -20.00 25.68 -4.85
C SER A 97 -19.22 26.58 -3.89
N SER A 98 -19.85 26.94 -2.78
CA SER A 98 -19.24 27.80 -1.76
C SER A 98 -18.05 27.10 -1.07
N ALA A 99 -17.15 27.86 -0.47
CA ALA A 99 -16.03 27.27 0.29
C ALA A 99 -16.56 26.47 1.50
N GLU A 100 -17.69 26.88 2.04
CA GLU A 100 -18.46 26.23 3.09
C GLU A 100 -18.98 24.85 2.64
N ASP A 101 -19.52 24.74 1.43
CA ASP A 101 -20.00 23.48 0.85
C ASP A 101 -18.84 22.54 0.48
N ILE A 102 -17.79 23.07 -0.16
CA ILE A 102 -16.58 22.32 -0.46
C ILE A 102 -15.96 21.75 0.83
N LEU A 103 -15.87 22.57 1.89
CA LEU A 103 -15.33 22.13 3.18
C LEU A 103 -16.23 21.07 3.85
N ALA A 104 -17.55 21.26 3.83
CA ALA A 104 -18.50 20.28 4.36
C ALA A 104 -18.39 18.93 3.63
N ILE A 105 -18.37 18.95 2.29
CA ILE A 105 -18.22 17.75 1.46
C ILE A 105 -16.84 17.11 1.65
N TRP A 106 -15.79 17.90 1.86
CA TRP A 106 -14.43 17.41 2.06
C TRP A 106 -14.20 16.77 3.44
N CYS A 107 -14.86 17.22 4.52
CA CYS A 107 -14.54 16.72 5.87
C CYS A 107 -15.70 16.37 6.81
N CYS A 108 -16.96 16.53 6.40
CA CYS A 108 -18.10 16.19 7.26
C CYS A 108 -18.79 14.88 6.84
N HIS A 109 -19.16 14.06 7.82
CA HIS A 109 -20.03 12.87 7.65
C HIS A 109 -21.48 13.25 7.34
N ALA A 110 -21.93 14.42 7.82
CA ALA A 110 -23.28 14.93 7.67
C ALA A 110 -23.33 16.08 6.65
N LEU A 111 -24.15 15.92 5.61
CA LEU A 111 -24.42 16.95 4.59
C LEU A 111 -25.81 17.56 4.77
N SER A 112 -25.96 18.82 4.36
CA SER A 112 -27.27 19.39 4.05
C SER A 112 -27.89 18.72 2.82
N GLU A 113 -29.19 18.87 2.61
CA GLU A 113 -29.86 18.40 1.38
C GLU A 113 -29.23 19.01 0.12
N GLU A 114 -28.90 20.31 0.16
CA GLU A 114 -28.21 21.03 -0.90
C GLU A 114 -26.85 20.39 -1.24
N GLN A 115 -26.01 20.17 -0.23
CA GLN A 115 -24.69 19.56 -0.39
C GLN A 115 -24.78 18.13 -0.91
N ALA A 116 -25.76 17.34 -0.44
CA ALA A 116 -26.01 16.00 -0.95
C ALA A 116 -26.50 16.02 -2.41
N ARG A 117 -27.28 17.04 -2.81
CA ARG A 117 -27.73 17.22 -4.21
C ARG A 117 -26.56 17.63 -5.12
N GLN A 118 -25.68 18.50 -4.66
CA GLN A 118 -24.43 18.87 -5.34
C GLN A 118 -23.52 17.65 -5.56
N VAL A 119 -23.29 16.83 -4.52
CA VAL A 119 -22.53 15.56 -4.63
C VAL A 119 -23.16 14.63 -5.67
N LYS A 120 -24.49 14.40 -5.62
CA LYS A 120 -25.18 13.55 -6.60
C LYS A 120 -25.02 14.05 -8.02
N ARG A 121 -25.19 15.35 -8.25
CA ARG A 121 -25.02 15.98 -9.58
C ARG A 121 -23.59 15.82 -10.10
N ALA A 122 -22.59 16.06 -9.26
CA ALA A 122 -21.19 15.89 -9.64
C ALA A 122 -20.84 14.42 -9.96
N CYS A 123 -21.35 13.45 -9.19
CA CYS A 123 -21.22 12.03 -9.53
C CYS A 123 -21.89 11.67 -10.87
N GLN A 124 -23.05 12.25 -11.21
CA GLN A 124 -23.74 12.01 -12.48
C GLN A 124 -22.89 12.49 -13.66
N ILE A 125 -22.35 13.71 -13.60
CA ILE A 125 -21.46 14.29 -14.62
C ILE A 125 -20.19 13.43 -14.81
N LEU A 126 -19.61 12.90 -13.73
CA LEU A 126 -18.43 12.02 -13.81
C LEU A 126 -18.75 10.60 -14.32
N LEU A 127 -20.00 10.13 -14.12
CA LEU A 127 -20.47 8.83 -14.56
C LEU A 127 -20.80 8.78 -16.05
N GLU A 128 -21.36 9.87 -16.61
CA GLU A 128 -21.82 9.94 -17.99
C GLU A 128 -20.70 9.63 -19.01
N GLU A 129 -21.04 8.80 -20.01
CA GLU A 129 -20.10 8.43 -21.09
C GLU A 129 -20.08 9.45 -22.23
N SER A 130 -21.24 10.05 -22.49
CA SER A 130 -21.49 11.05 -23.54
C SER A 130 -21.02 12.46 -23.18
N SER A 131 -20.89 12.77 -21.89
CA SER A 131 -20.35 14.06 -21.45
C SER A 131 -18.84 14.08 -21.68
N SER A 132 -18.37 15.00 -22.52
CA SER A 132 -16.95 15.35 -22.52
C SER A 132 -16.61 15.93 -21.15
N LEU A 133 -15.73 15.26 -20.40
CA LEU A 133 -15.15 15.82 -19.18
C LEU A 133 -14.59 17.23 -19.48
N PRO A 134 -14.66 18.18 -18.53
CA PRO A 134 -14.10 19.51 -18.73
C PRO A 134 -12.64 19.41 -19.21
N VAL A 135 -12.21 20.26 -20.15
CA VAL A 135 -10.88 20.15 -20.79
C VAL A 135 -9.72 20.21 -19.78
N TRP A 136 -9.95 20.86 -18.63
CA TRP A 136 -9.02 20.91 -17.50
C TRP A 136 -8.91 19.60 -16.71
N LEU A 137 -9.83 18.64 -16.84
CA LEU A 137 -9.81 17.34 -16.17
C LEU A 137 -9.56 16.21 -17.20
N ARG A 138 -8.47 15.48 -17.05
CA ARG A 138 -8.15 14.32 -17.91
C ARG A 138 -7.92 13.07 -17.06
N MET A 139 -8.45 11.95 -17.51
CA MET A 139 -8.05 10.62 -17.02
C MET A 139 -6.89 10.16 -17.90
N ILE A 140 -5.77 9.69 -17.32
CA ILE A 140 -4.59 9.36 -18.13
C ILE A 140 -4.81 8.14 -19.04
N ASP A 141 -5.68 7.22 -18.62
CA ASP A 141 -6.05 6.00 -19.32
C ASP A 141 -7.52 5.60 -19.06
N LYS A 142 -7.97 4.56 -19.78
CA LYS A 142 -9.31 3.99 -19.65
C LYS A 142 -9.55 3.31 -18.29
N GLN A 143 -8.52 2.79 -17.64
CA GLN A 143 -8.65 2.09 -16.36
C GLN A 143 -8.98 3.08 -15.25
N THR A 144 -8.26 4.20 -15.20
CA THR A 144 -8.51 5.34 -14.31
C THR A 144 -9.92 5.89 -14.55
N GLN A 145 -10.32 6.09 -15.82
CA GLN A 145 -11.66 6.56 -16.17
C GLN A 145 -12.75 5.61 -15.68
N GLN A 146 -12.60 4.31 -15.95
CA GLN A 146 -13.56 3.28 -15.53
C GLN A 146 -13.68 3.20 -14.02
N ALA A 147 -12.57 3.18 -13.29
CA ALA A 147 -12.57 3.12 -11.83
C ALA A 147 -13.23 4.36 -11.19
N VAL A 148 -13.03 5.55 -11.76
CA VAL A 148 -13.72 6.76 -11.30
C VAL A 148 -15.24 6.67 -11.53
N ARG A 149 -15.68 6.13 -12.66
CA ARG A 149 -17.10 5.87 -12.94
C ARG A 149 -17.70 4.87 -11.97
N GLU A 150 -17.00 3.77 -11.69
CA GLU A 150 -17.43 2.76 -10.72
C GLU A 150 -17.58 3.34 -9.31
N CYS A 151 -16.65 4.20 -8.88
CA CYS A 151 -16.78 4.91 -7.61
C CYS A 151 -18.01 5.85 -7.59
N CYS A 152 -18.22 6.63 -8.64
CA CYS A 152 -19.37 7.54 -8.75
C CYS A 152 -20.70 6.78 -8.78
N ALA A 153 -20.78 5.67 -9.51
CA ALA A 153 -21.95 4.79 -9.56
C ALA A 153 -22.25 4.16 -8.19
N ALA A 154 -21.23 3.66 -7.48
CA ALA A 154 -21.38 3.10 -6.14
C ALA A 154 -21.88 4.15 -5.14
N TRP A 155 -21.34 5.38 -5.18
CA TRP A 155 -21.82 6.48 -4.32
C TRP A 155 -23.25 6.92 -4.67
N LEU A 156 -23.64 6.95 -5.95
CA LEU A 156 -25.01 7.26 -6.37
C LEU A 156 -26.03 6.20 -5.95
N GLY A 157 -25.65 4.92 -6.00
CA GLY A 157 -26.47 3.79 -5.53
C GLY A 157 -26.47 3.59 -4.01
N CYS A 158 -25.63 4.32 -3.27
CA CYS A 158 -25.51 4.17 -1.82
C CYS A 158 -26.68 4.83 -1.08
N SER A 159 -27.52 4.02 -0.43
CA SER A 159 -28.68 4.47 0.37
C SER A 159 -28.40 4.49 1.88
N VAL A 160 -27.13 4.48 2.30
CA VAL A 160 -26.72 4.51 3.72
C VAL A 160 -27.16 5.83 4.35
N ASP A 161 -27.86 5.76 5.48
CA ASP A 161 -28.24 6.94 6.26
C ASP A 161 -27.12 7.42 7.19
N LEU A 162 -27.25 8.64 7.71
CA LEU A 162 -26.24 9.23 8.59
C LEU A 162 -26.01 8.43 9.88
N PRO A 163 -27.05 7.95 10.61
CA PRO A 163 -26.86 7.06 11.77
C PRO A 163 -26.02 5.82 11.45
N THR A 164 -26.30 5.14 10.34
CA THR A 164 -25.57 3.95 9.89
C THR A 164 -24.12 4.27 9.55
N LEU A 165 -23.86 5.39 8.85
CA LEU A 165 -22.50 5.84 8.54
C LEU A 165 -21.69 6.13 9.83
N LEU A 166 -22.32 6.73 10.84
CA LEU A 166 -21.68 7.04 12.12
C LEU A 166 -21.42 5.77 12.95
N ASP A 167 -22.34 4.80 12.93
CA ASP A 167 -22.14 3.48 13.55
C ASP A 167 -20.96 2.73 12.89
N TRP A 168 -20.85 2.76 11.56
CA TRP A 168 -19.70 2.18 10.84
C TRP A 168 -18.38 2.84 11.22
N ARG A 169 -18.39 4.16 11.47
CA ARG A 169 -17.23 4.90 11.96
C ARG A 169 -16.83 4.44 13.36
N GLU A 170 -17.77 4.30 14.29
CA GLU A 170 -17.48 3.87 15.66
C GLU A 170 -16.95 2.43 15.70
N ARG A 171 -17.58 1.50 14.95
CA ARG A 171 -17.08 0.11 14.86
C ARG A 171 -15.66 0.04 14.27
N ALA A 172 -15.38 0.80 13.21
CA ALA A 172 -14.02 0.86 12.66
C ALA A 172 -13.02 1.51 13.65
N LEU A 173 -13.47 2.46 14.48
CA LEU A 173 -12.71 3.06 15.59
C LEU A 173 -12.40 2.05 16.71
N GLU A 174 -13.34 1.15 17.01
CA GLU A 174 -13.16 0.05 17.97
C GLU A 174 -12.17 -0.99 17.45
N ASP A 175 -12.34 -1.43 16.20
CA ASP A 175 -11.42 -2.35 15.49
C ASP A 175 -9.98 -1.83 15.46
N GLN A 176 -9.77 -0.52 15.21
CA GLN A 176 -8.44 0.09 15.31
C GLN A 176 -7.97 0.34 16.75
N GLY A 177 -8.89 0.55 17.69
CA GLY A 177 -8.56 0.81 19.09
C GLY A 177 -7.84 -0.37 19.74
N GLY A 178 -8.24 -1.60 19.40
CA GLY A 178 -7.67 -2.83 19.95
C GLY A 178 -7.58 -2.76 21.48
N LEU A 179 -6.40 -3.02 22.03
CA LEU A 179 -6.13 -2.98 23.48
C LEU A 179 -6.31 -1.60 24.15
N LEU A 180 -6.44 -0.51 23.38
CA LEU A 180 -6.65 0.85 23.92
C LEU A 180 -8.13 1.22 23.99
N GLY A 181 -8.97 0.57 23.17
CA GLY A 181 -10.38 0.92 22.98
C GLY A 181 -10.59 2.24 22.22
N ALA A 182 -11.79 2.40 21.65
CA ALA A 182 -12.15 3.57 20.84
C ALA A 182 -11.99 4.91 21.59
N ALA A 183 -12.34 4.96 22.89
CA ALA A 183 -12.25 6.17 23.69
C ALA A 183 -10.80 6.72 23.83
N ALA A 184 -9.81 5.84 24.00
CA ALA A 184 -8.41 6.28 24.10
C ALA A 184 -7.85 6.68 22.73
N LEU A 185 -8.20 5.95 21.66
CA LEU A 185 -7.84 6.30 20.28
C LEU A 185 -8.43 7.66 19.88
N LYS A 186 -9.68 7.92 20.25
CA LYS A 186 -10.38 9.21 20.08
C LYS A 186 -9.67 10.33 20.84
N GLN A 187 -9.31 10.14 22.12
CA GLN A 187 -8.56 11.15 22.88
C GLN A 187 -7.16 11.40 22.29
N ALA A 188 -6.49 10.38 21.76
CA ALA A 188 -5.22 10.53 21.04
C ALA A 188 -5.39 11.39 19.77
N ARG A 189 -6.46 11.16 18.98
CA ARG A 189 -6.78 11.99 17.80
C ARG A 189 -7.11 13.44 18.15
N VAL A 190 -7.81 13.68 19.27
CA VAL A 190 -8.02 15.05 19.81
C VAL A 190 -6.67 15.68 20.13
N ASN A 191 -5.80 14.99 20.86
CA ASN A 191 -4.49 15.54 21.28
C ASN A 191 -3.60 15.88 20.07
N LEU A 192 -3.45 14.95 19.11
CA LEU A 192 -2.69 15.16 17.87
C LEU A 192 -3.20 16.36 17.05
N THR A 193 -4.52 16.55 17.02
CA THR A 193 -5.16 17.70 16.35
C THR A 193 -4.89 19.00 17.11
N MET A 194 -4.96 18.98 18.44
CA MET A 194 -4.65 20.15 19.27
C MET A 194 -3.16 20.55 19.22
N GLU A 195 -2.25 19.58 19.14
CA GLU A 195 -0.81 19.82 18.94
C GLU A 195 -0.55 20.45 17.57
N SER A 196 -1.14 19.89 16.51
CA SER A 196 -1.08 20.47 15.16
C SER A 196 -1.64 21.89 15.11
N LEU A 197 -2.78 22.14 15.77
CA LEU A 197 -3.38 23.47 15.86
C LEU A 197 -2.49 24.45 16.64
N LYS A 198 -1.89 24.06 17.77
CA LYS A 198 -0.93 24.91 18.52
C LYS A 198 0.23 25.35 17.62
N SER A 199 0.66 24.44 16.76
CA SER A 199 1.80 24.63 15.87
C SER A 199 1.55 25.63 14.73
N VAL A 200 0.29 25.80 14.32
CA VAL A 200 -0.14 26.64 13.20
C VAL A 200 -0.71 27.99 13.65
N VAL A 201 -1.47 27.98 14.74
CA VAL A 201 -2.20 29.14 15.28
C VAL A 201 -1.44 29.79 16.45
N GLY A 202 -0.35 29.16 16.91
CA GLY A 202 0.46 29.63 18.03
C GLY A 202 -0.14 29.28 19.40
N GLU A 203 0.73 28.99 20.37
CA GLU A 203 0.32 28.55 21.70
C GLU A 203 -0.48 29.62 22.47
N ALA A 204 -0.25 30.91 22.21
CA ALA A 204 -1.00 32.01 22.82
C ALA A 204 -2.51 31.99 22.50
N LEU A 205 -2.92 31.45 21.35
CA LEU A 205 -4.33 31.32 20.98
C LEU A 205 -4.98 30.03 21.48
N ILE A 206 -4.18 29.03 21.86
CA ILE A 206 -4.63 27.69 22.26
C ILE A 206 -4.30 27.37 23.74
N SER A 207 -3.87 28.37 24.49
CA SER A 207 -3.71 28.32 25.94
C SER A 207 -4.96 28.85 26.69
N GLY A 208 -5.05 28.52 27.97
CA GLY A 208 -6.11 28.99 28.87
C GLY A 208 -7.53 28.68 28.39
N LYS A 209 -8.46 29.63 28.62
CA LYS A 209 -9.88 29.47 28.28
C LYS A 209 -10.14 29.29 26.77
N LYS A 210 -9.32 29.92 25.91
CA LYS A 210 -9.43 29.78 24.44
C LYS A 210 -9.05 28.36 24.00
N GLY A 211 -7.96 27.82 24.55
CA GLY A 211 -7.56 26.41 24.36
C GLY A 211 -8.65 25.42 24.72
N GLY A 212 -9.34 25.63 25.85
CA GLY A 212 -10.47 24.80 26.27
C GLY A 212 -11.65 24.83 25.31
N ALA A 213 -11.96 26.00 24.71
CA ALA A 213 -13.01 26.12 23.69
C ALA A 213 -12.61 25.43 22.37
N ALA A 214 -11.37 25.64 21.91
CA ALA A 214 -10.82 24.98 20.73
C ALA A 214 -10.80 23.44 20.89
N LYS A 215 -10.39 22.91 22.05
CA LYS A 215 -10.44 21.47 22.33
C LYS A 215 -11.86 20.92 22.25
N LYS A 216 -12.85 21.62 22.83
CA LYS A 216 -14.27 21.23 22.75
C LYS A 216 -14.83 21.26 21.33
N GLN A 217 -14.37 22.18 20.47
CA GLN A 217 -14.73 22.19 19.06
C GLN A 217 -14.13 20.99 18.31
N VAL A 218 -12.86 20.66 18.57
CA VAL A 218 -12.19 19.49 17.98
C VAL A 218 -12.82 18.18 18.45
N GLU A 219 -13.15 18.07 19.74
CA GLU A 219 -13.93 16.97 20.30
C GLU A 219 -15.29 16.88 19.59
N LYS A 220 -16.10 17.95 19.60
CA LYS A 220 -17.40 17.96 18.90
C LYS A 220 -17.27 17.57 17.42
N TYR A 221 -16.26 18.03 16.71
CA TYR A 221 -16.02 17.66 15.30
C TYR A 221 -15.73 16.17 15.14
N LEU A 222 -14.85 15.59 15.96
CA LEU A 222 -14.54 14.16 15.91
C LEU A 222 -15.73 13.29 16.34
N ASP A 223 -16.55 13.78 17.27
CA ASP A 223 -17.77 13.13 17.76
C ASP A 223 -18.91 13.15 16.73
N SER A 224 -19.20 14.30 16.14
CA SER A 224 -20.32 14.47 15.22
C SER A 224 -19.96 14.18 13.76
N GLY A 225 -18.67 14.22 13.41
CA GLY A 225 -18.27 14.28 12.01
C GLY A 225 -18.77 15.56 11.32
N SER A 226 -18.98 16.65 12.05
CA SER A 226 -19.66 17.84 11.56
C SER A 226 -19.00 19.11 12.08
N LEU A 227 -18.71 20.07 11.19
CA LEU A 227 -18.26 21.42 11.54
C LEU A 227 -19.44 22.32 11.97
N GLU A 228 -20.37 21.79 12.77
CA GLU A 228 -21.57 22.51 13.21
C GLU A 228 -21.24 23.67 14.16
N GLY A 229 -21.28 24.86 13.59
CA GLY A 229 -20.96 26.15 14.21
C GLY A 229 -20.71 27.22 13.14
N LEU A 230 -20.10 26.82 12.01
CA LEU A 230 -19.59 27.64 10.88
C LEU A 230 -20.39 28.90 10.50
N ASN A 231 -21.72 28.85 10.59
CA ASN A 231 -22.60 29.90 10.06
C ASN A 231 -23.23 30.81 11.15
N GLY A 232 -22.92 30.61 12.44
CA GLY A 232 -23.38 31.45 13.55
C GLY A 232 -24.90 31.44 13.84
N GLY A 233 -25.73 31.01 12.89
CA GLY A 233 -27.15 30.73 13.08
C GLY A 233 -27.36 29.43 13.85
N SER A 234 -28.40 29.42 14.68
CA SER A 234 -28.87 28.20 15.35
C SER A 234 -29.36 27.19 14.30
N LEU A 235 -28.47 26.28 13.90
CA LEU A 235 -28.72 25.21 12.93
C LEU A 235 -29.68 24.12 13.45
N ALA A 236 -30.29 24.31 14.62
CA ALA A 236 -31.34 23.46 15.19
C ALA A 236 -32.59 23.32 14.30
N GLY A 237 -32.71 24.11 13.22
CA GLY A 237 -33.78 24.00 12.22
C GLY A 237 -33.35 23.52 10.82
N SER A 238 -32.07 23.56 10.44
CA SER A 238 -31.63 23.11 9.10
C SER A 238 -31.03 21.71 9.18
N GLN A 239 -31.93 20.74 9.05
CA GLN A 239 -31.68 19.31 9.18
C GLN A 239 -30.55 18.80 8.24
N ARG A 240 -29.35 18.60 8.80
CA ARG A 240 -28.30 17.77 8.16
C ARG A 240 -28.69 16.30 8.36
N HIS A 241 -29.20 15.67 7.31
CA HIS A 241 -29.76 14.31 7.36
C HIS A 241 -29.07 13.33 6.42
N HIS A 242 -28.26 13.81 5.48
CA HIS A 242 -27.66 12.96 4.46
C HIS A 242 -26.25 12.53 4.87
N ALA A 243 -25.99 11.23 4.76
CA ALA A 243 -24.65 10.67 4.85
C ALA A 243 -23.77 11.20 3.72
N ASN A 244 -22.56 11.62 4.03
CA ASN A 244 -21.54 11.91 3.03
C ASN A 244 -20.93 10.61 2.50
N VAL A 245 -21.65 9.98 1.57
CA VAL A 245 -21.26 8.69 0.95
C VAL A 245 -19.87 8.72 0.30
N THR A 246 -19.35 9.90 -0.06
CA THR A 246 -18.00 10.05 -0.64
C THR A 246 -16.87 9.75 0.34
N LEU A 247 -17.16 9.61 1.65
CA LEU A 247 -16.22 9.14 2.69
C LEU A 247 -16.12 7.61 2.75
N LEU A 248 -16.89 6.88 1.91
CA LEU A 248 -16.79 5.44 1.78
C LEU A 248 -15.84 5.07 0.64
N GLU A 249 -14.98 4.08 0.89
CA GLU A 249 -14.06 3.50 -0.07
C GLU A 249 -14.84 2.69 -1.12
N ALA A 250 -15.22 3.38 -2.19
CA ALA A 250 -15.89 2.81 -3.35
C ALA A 250 -14.88 2.09 -4.29
N PRO A 251 -15.31 1.08 -5.07
CA PRO A 251 -16.69 0.62 -5.24
C PRO A 251 -17.21 -0.25 -4.08
N GLY A 252 -16.35 -0.70 -3.16
CA GLY A 252 -16.74 -1.59 -2.05
C GLY A 252 -17.59 -0.96 -0.95
N LEU A 253 -17.79 0.37 -0.98
CA LEU A 253 -18.52 1.18 0.00
C LEU A 253 -18.10 0.94 1.46
N ARG A 254 -16.83 0.60 1.68
CA ARG A 254 -16.30 0.32 3.03
C ARG A 254 -16.05 1.62 3.76
N TYR A 255 -16.38 1.68 5.05
CA TYR A 255 -15.93 2.79 5.88
C TYR A 255 -14.43 2.70 6.07
N SER A 256 -13.67 3.66 5.54
CA SER A 256 -12.21 3.63 5.58
C SER A 256 -11.67 4.76 6.47
N LEU A 257 -10.73 4.43 7.36
CA LEU A 257 -10.21 5.37 8.35
C LEU A 257 -9.17 6.35 7.79
N TYR A 258 -8.98 6.37 6.48
CA TYR A 258 -8.32 7.44 5.70
C TYR A 258 -8.96 8.82 5.99
N PHE A 259 -10.22 8.86 6.43
CA PHE A 259 -10.93 10.10 6.77
C PHE A 259 -10.98 10.38 8.29
N SER A 260 -10.20 9.66 9.10
CA SER A 260 -10.16 9.80 10.57
C SER A 260 -9.35 10.99 11.09
N SER A 261 -8.64 11.65 10.19
CA SER A 261 -7.69 12.72 10.43
C SER A 261 -8.39 14.07 10.26
N SER A 262 -8.05 15.02 11.15
CA SER A 262 -8.82 16.26 11.24
C SER A 262 -8.44 17.25 10.13
N ILE A 263 -9.44 17.85 9.50
CA ILE A 263 -9.30 18.94 8.53
C ILE A 263 -8.46 20.13 9.06
N PHE A 264 -8.48 20.36 10.38
CA PHE A 264 -7.65 21.35 11.08
C PHE A 264 -6.14 21.07 11.00
N ARG A 265 -5.74 19.88 10.56
CA ARG A 265 -4.35 19.49 10.27
C ARG A 265 -4.01 19.51 8.78
N ALA A 266 -5.01 19.49 7.90
CA ALA A 266 -4.81 19.60 6.45
C ALA A 266 -4.64 21.06 6.00
N VAL A 267 -5.36 21.99 6.64
CA VAL A 267 -5.35 23.41 6.27
C VAL A 267 -4.50 24.25 7.23
N SER A 268 -3.58 25.05 6.69
CA SER A 268 -2.85 26.03 7.49
C SER A 268 -3.73 27.24 7.85
N LEU A 269 -4.03 27.37 9.13
CA LEU A 269 -4.81 28.44 9.78
C LEU A 269 -3.94 29.64 10.25
N SER A 270 -2.70 29.76 9.73
CA SER A 270 -1.72 30.77 10.14
C SER A 270 -2.20 32.21 9.89
N ASP A 271 -1.86 33.13 10.80
CA ASP A 271 -2.34 34.53 10.84
C ASP A 271 -1.93 35.40 9.63
N ARG A 272 -2.52 35.19 8.46
CA ARG A 272 -2.41 36.13 7.32
C ARG A 272 -3.06 37.49 7.60
N HIS A 273 -3.88 37.60 8.65
CA HIS A 273 -4.55 38.83 9.04
C HIS A 273 -4.20 39.22 10.48
N SER A 274 -2.98 39.74 10.65
CA SER A 274 -2.58 40.57 11.81
C SER A 274 -3.32 41.93 11.87
N SER A 275 -4.18 42.23 10.89
CA SER A 275 -5.14 43.33 10.94
C SER A 275 -6.15 43.09 12.06
N ASN A 276 -5.98 43.79 13.19
CA ASN A 276 -6.73 43.70 14.45
C ASN A 276 -8.28 43.77 14.40
N LYS A 277 -8.90 43.88 13.23
CA LYS A 277 -10.36 43.86 13.07
C LYS A 277 -10.87 42.42 13.03
N GLN A 278 -11.08 41.81 14.19
CA GLN A 278 -11.98 40.66 14.28
C GLN A 278 -13.37 41.07 13.75
N PRO A 279 -14.05 40.22 12.96
CA PRO A 279 -15.43 40.47 12.55
C PRO A 279 -16.33 40.43 13.80
N GLY A 280 -16.73 41.61 14.31
CA GLY A 280 -17.63 41.74 15.46
C GLY A 280 -17.27 42.79 16.52
N SER A 281 -16.16 43.55 16.39
CA SER A 281 -15.74 44.50 17.44
C SER A 281 -16.70 45.68 17.71
N GLU A 282 -17.72 45.90 16.88
CA GLU A 282 -18.72 46.97 17.05
C GLU A 282 -20.02 46.52 17.73
N GLY A 283 -20.17 45.22 18.05
CA GLY A 283 -21.34 44.69 18.77
C GLY A 283 -20.96 44.01 20.08
N LYS A 284 -21.35 44.57 21.24
CA LYS A 284 -21.17 43.96 22.59
C LYS A 284 -22.08 42.75 22.86
N GLY A 285 -22.33 41.90 21.86
CA GLY A 285 -23.11 40.67 21.98
C GLY A 285 -22.29 39.56 22.66
N LYS A 286 -22.68 39.12 23.86
CA LYS A 286 -21.98 38.10 24.67
C LYS A 286 -21.96 36.66 24.07
N GLY A 287 -22.34 36.46 22.80
CA GLY A 287 -22.51 35.13 22.18
C GLY A 287 -21.39 34.65 21.24
N ALA A 288 -20.53 35.54 20.73
CA ALA A 288 -19.66 35.23 19.58
C ALA A 288 -18.43 34.32 19.85
N GLY A 289 -18.26 33.80 21.06
CA GLY A 289 -17.10 32.96 21.42
C GLY A 289 -17.11 31.54 20.86
N GLY A 290 -18.18 31.14 20.17
CA GLY A 290 -18.51 29.74 19.89
C GLY A 290 -17.84 29.08 18.69
N ASP A 291 -17.21 29.81 17.76
CA ASP A 291 -16.90 29.27 16.42
C ASP A 291 -15.54 29.69 15.80
N LEU A 292 -14.54 30.01 16.63
CA LEU A 292 -13.25 30.56 16.16
C LEU A 292 -12.48 29.65 15.16
N LEU A 293 -12.40 28.34 15.38
CA LEU A 293 -11.64 27.44 14.49
C LEU A 293 -12.31 27.28 13.13
N SER A 294 -13.63 27.11 13.13
CA SER A 294 -14.47 27.00 11.93
C SER A 294 -14.34 28.24 11.04
N TRP A 295 -14.44 29.44 11.63
CA TRP A 295 -14.24 30.70 10.90
C TRP A 295 -12.82 30.79 10.31
N ARG A 296 -11.77 30.46 11.08
CA ARG A 296 -10.38 30.43 10.58
C ARG A 296 -10.17 29.44 9.44
N LEU A 297 -10.86 28.31 9.49
CA LEU A 297 -10.79 27.28 8.45
C LEU A 297 -11.43 27.77 7.15
N LEU A 298 -12.57 28.45 7.22
CA LEU A 298 -13.16 29.13 6.05
C LEU A 298 -12.30 30.28 5.53
N ASP A 299 -11.76 31.11 6.41
CA ASP A 299 -10.87 32.22 6.06
C ASP A 299 -9.63 31.73 5.29
N ALA A 300 -9.07 30.59 5.71
CA ALA A 300 -7.97 29.94 5.01
C ALA A 300 -8.38 29.27 3.68
N VAL A 301 -9.56 28.64 3.59
CA VAL A 301 -9.99 27.85 2.42
C VAL A 301 -10.65 28.69 1.32
N ARG A 302 -11.41 29.74 1.65
CA ARG A 302 -12.08 30.64 0.68
C ARG A 302 -11.15 31.16 -0.43
N PRO A 303 -9.98 31.76 -0.14
CA PRO A 303 -9.08 32.23 -1.20
C PRO A 303 -8.52 31.08 -2.05
N GLN A 304 -8.36 29.88 -1.48
CA GLN A 304 -7.88 28.71 -2.22
C GLN A 304 -8.94 28.18 -3.21
N VAL A 305 -10.19 28.06 -2.76
CA VAL A 305 -11.33 27.66 -3.61
C VAL A 305 -11.54 28.69 -4.73
N ALA A 306 -11.47 29.99 -4.42
CA ALA A 306 -11.58 31.05 -5.42
C ALA A 306 -10.45 31.00 -6.46
N ALA A 307 -9.19 30.84 -6.04
CA ALA A 307 -8.04 30.75 -6.95
C ALA A 307 -8.09 29.51 -7.84
N VAL A 308 -8.51 28.35 -7.30
CA VAL A 308 -8.71 27.13 -8.10
C VAL A 308 -9.82 27.32 -9.12
N ARG A 309 -10.96 27.90 -8.74
CA ARG A 309 -12.04 28.20 -9.69
C ARG A 309 -11.57 29.13 -10.81
N GLU A 310 -10.86 30.20 -10.48
CA GLU A 310 -10.25 31.10 -11.49
C GLU A 310 -9.30 30.33 -12.42
N GLY A 311 -8.44 29.47 -11.86
CA GLY A 311 -7.51 28.63 -12.62
C GLY A 311 -8.21 27.68 -13.60
N LEU A 312 -9.23 26.94 -13.13
CA LEU A 312 -9.97 25.97 -13.96
C LEU A 312 -10.77 26.66 -15.07
N LEU A 313 -11.40 27.81 -14.79
CA LEU A 313 -12.22 28.55 -15.76
C LEU A 313 -11.37 29.32 -16.79
N SER A 314 -10.17 29.77 -16.41
CA SER A 314 -9.22 30.44 -17.33
C SER A 314 -8.39 29.46 -18.17
N GLY A 315 -8.40 28.16 -17.85
CA GLY A 315 -7.53 27.15 -18.47
C GLY A 315 -6.06 27.20 -17.99
N SER A 316 -5.72 28.11 -17.09
CA SER A 316 -4.39 28.18 -16.47
C SER A 316 -4.12 27.04 -15.47
N LEU A 317 -5.16 26.29 -15.07
CA LEU A 317 -5.04 25.05 -14.30
C LEU A 317 -5.56 23.86 -15.11
N SER A 318 -4.81 22.76 -15.10
CA SER A 318 -5.20 21.46 -15.64
C SER A 318 -4.81 20.37 -14.65
N VAL A 319 -5.58 19.28 -14.62
CA VAL A 319 -5.47 18.19 -13.66
C VAL A 319 -5.63 16.86 -14.40
N ARG A 320 -4.67 15.95 -14.18
CA ARG A 320 -4.66 14.58 -14.68
C ARG A 320 -4.81 13.63 -13.51
N LEU A 321 -5.72 12.66 -13.60
CA LEU A 321 -5.84 11.58 -12.61
C LEU A 321 -5.07 10.35 -13.11
N VAL A 322 -4.38 9.68 -12.20
CA VAL A 322 -3.46 8.57 -12.48
C VAL A 322 -3.67 7.46 -11.45
N LEU A 323 -4.49 6.44 -11.78
CA LEU A 323 -4.68 5.27 -10.93
C LEU A 323 -3.54 4.27 -11.14
N ALA A 324 -2.46 4.40 -10.37
CA ALA A 324 -1.27 3.57 -10.49
C ALA A 324 -0.48 3.51 -9.18
N ASN A 325 0.37 2.49 -9.03
CA ASN A 325 1.42 2.52 -8.01
C ASN A 325 2.39 3.68 -8.33
N LEU A 326 2.74 4.49 -7.33
CA LEU A 326 3.61 5.65 -7.54
C LEU A 326 4.96 5.27 -8.14
N LEU A 327 5.56 4.16 -7.73
CA LEU A 327 6.85 3.71 -8.26
C LEU A 327 6.71 3.26 -9.72
N ASP A 328 5.72 2.42 -10.04
CA ASP A 328 5.43 2.02 -11.43
C ASP A 328 5.18 3.26 -12.32
N TYR A 329 4.47 4.28 -11.80
CA TYR A 329 4.19 5.51 -12.54
C TYR A 329 5.44 6.36 -12.79
N LEU A 330 6.28 6.54 -11.77
CA LEU A 330 7.55 7.25 -11.89
C LEU A 330 8.51 6.54 -12.86
N HIS A 331 8.57 5.20 -12.83
CA HIS A 331 9.33 4.41 -13.81
C HIS A 331 8.77 4.55 -15.22
N ALA A 332 7.45 4.46 -15.43
CA ALA A 332 6.83 4.68 -16.75
C ALA A 332 7.11 6.10 -17.30
N CYS A 333 7.16 7.11 -16.43
CA CYS A 333 7.56 8.47 -16.81
C CYS A 333 9.03 8.57 -17.27
N SER A 334 9.91 7.70 -16.78
CA SER A 334 11.32 7.66 -17.19
C SER A 334 11.53 6.93 -18.53
N GLU A 335 10.86 5.80 -18.75
CA GLU A 335 10.97 5.01 -20.00
C GLU A 335 10.46 5.76 -21.24
N CYS A 336 9.52 6.69 -21.06
CA CYS A 336 9.01 7.56 -22.11
C CYS A 336 10.07 8.54 -22.68
N ARG A 337 11.26 8.66 -22.07
CA ARG A 337 12.36 9.51 -22.56
C ARG A 337 13.13 8.90 -23.74
N ASP A 338 13.46 7.61 -23.67
CA ASP A 338 14.36 6.95 -24.64
C ASP A 338 13.62 6.49 -25.91
N SER A 339 12.31 6.28 -25.80
CA SER A 339 11.48 5.92 -26.93
C SER A 339 11.15 7.14 -27.81
N SER A 340 11.89 7.26 -28.92
CA SER A 340 11.58 8.22 -30.01
C SER A 340 10.16 8.09 -30.57
N ARG A 341 9.47 6.97 -30.28
CA ARG A 341 8.02 6.89 -30.24
C ARG A 341 7.48 7.67 -29.05
N THR A 342 7.30 8.98 -29.25
CA THR A 342 6.47 9.81 -28.37
C THR A 342 5.16 9.08 -28.05
N TYR A 343 5.00 8.65 -26.79
CA TYR A 343 3.72 8.19 -26.28
C TYR A 343 2.82 9.43 -26.21
N ARG A 344 2.08 9.69 -27.30
CA ARG A 344 1.17 10.84 -27.40
C ARG A 344 -0.02 10.62 -26.47
N LEU A 345 0.18 10.94 -25.19
CA LEU A 345 -0.85 11.04 -24.16
C LEU A 345 -1.82 12.19 -24.51
N GLY A 346 -2.73 11.91 -25.44
CA GLY A 346 -3.82 12.80 -25.84
C GLY A 346 -3.56 13.67 -27.07
N GLY A 347 -3.76 13.10 -28.26
CA GLY A 347 -4.61 13.66 -29.34
C GLY A 347 -4.30 15.01 -30.02
N GLU A 348 -3.50 15.91 -29.47
CA GLU A 348 -3.34 17.27 -29.99
C GLU A 348 -2.28 17.31 -31.12
N SER A 349 -2.76 17.41 -32.37
CA SER A 349 -1.95 17.36 -33.59
C SER A 349 -1.30 18.71 -33.95
N GLY A 350 -0.61 19.32 -32.99
CA GLY A 350 0.18 20.54 -33.20
C GLY A 350 1.36 20.32 -34.15
N LYS A 351 1.31 20.90 -35.35
CA LYS A 351 2.45 20.99 -36.26
C LYS A 351 3.35 22.17 -35.88
N GLY A 352 4.40 21.94 -35.08
CA GLY A 352 5.39 22.99 -34.80
C GLY A 352 6.61 22.55 -34.00
N GLY A 353 7.80 22.70 -34.60
CA GLY A 353 9.09 22.86 -33.92
C GLY A 353 9.61 21.69 -33.06
N GLU A 354 10.52 20.87 -33.60
CA GLU A 354 11.25 19.85 -32.83
C GLU A 354 12.34 20.45 -31.92
N SER A 355 11.96 21.03 -30.78
CA SER A 355 12.88 21.14 -29.65
C SER A 355 12.82 19.85 -28.82
N ARG A 356 13.82 18.98 -28.98
CA ARG A 356 14.02 17.80 -28.10
C ARG A 356 14.35 18.25 -26.68
N GLU A 357 13.33 18.50 -25.86
CA GLU A 357 13.49 18.68 -24.42
C GLU A 357 13.99 17.36 -23.81
N GLN A 358 15.29 17.27 -23.50
CA GLN A 358 15.90 16.13 -22.77
C GLN A 358 15.62 16.19 -21.25
N GLY A 359 14.60 16.94 -20.84
CA GLY A 359 14.19 17.15 -19.45
C GLY A 359 13.36 15.99 -18.90
N GLY A 360 13.06 16.06 -17.61
CA GLY A 360 12.05 15.21 -16.99
C GLY A 360 10.62 15.71 -17.26
N LEU A 361 9.65 15.01 -16.69
CA LEU A 361 8.24 15.32 -16.87
C LEU A 361 7.74 16.36 -15.87
N PHE A 362 8.31 16.41 -14.65
CA PHE A 362 7.80 17.20 -13.53
C PHE A 362 8.80 18.24 -13.05
N ASP A 363 8.31 19.44 -12.73
CA ASP A 363 9.05 20.47 -12.04
C ASP A 363 9.06 20.24 -10.53
N VAL A 364 7.96 19.70 -10.00
CA VAL A 364 7.84 19.33 -8.60
C VAL A 364 7.22 17.96 -8.49
N ILE A 365 7.82 17.10 -7.68
CA ILE A 365 7.27 15.81 -7.29
C ILE A 365 7.08 15.87 -5.77
N ASP A 366 5.83 15.88 -5.30
CA ASP A 366 5.49 15.77 -3.89
C ASP A 366 5.02 14.35 -3.59
N THR A 367 5.67 13.70 -2.64
CA THR A 367 5.32 12.33 -2.19
C THR A 367 5.19 12.28 -0.68
N SER A 368 4.68 13.38 -0.10
CA SER A 368 4.45 13.54 1.33
C SER A 368 3.82 12.29 1.94
N ASN A 369 4.41 11.76 3.01
CA ASN A 369 4.13 10.49 3.67
C ASN A 369 4.27 9.20 2.83
N VAL A 370 4.23 9.20 1.50
CA VAL A 370 4.37 7.95 0.71
C VAL A 370 5.71 7.27 0.98
N MET A 371 6.76 8.07 1.17
CA MET A 371 8.10 7.61 1.57
C MET A 371 8.13 6.78 2.87
N ASP A 372 7.16 6.97 3.79
CA ASP A 372 7.07 6.20 5.05
C ASP A 372 6.58 4.77 4.81
N TYR A 373 5.89 4.51 3.69
CA TYR A 373 5.34 3.20 3.32
C TYR A 373 6.11 2.54 2.16
N SER A 374 6.69 3.35 1.26
CA SER A 374 7.31 2.90 0.02
C SER A 374 8.84 3.07 -0.02
N SER A 375 9.48 3.37 1.12
CA SER A 375 10.93 3.64 1.27
C SER A 375 11.41 4.97 0.67
N LEU A 376 12.14 5.78 1.45
CA LEU A 376 12.64 7.09 1.01
C LEU A 376 13.56 7.00 -0.23
N PRO A 377 14.65 6.19 -0.24
CA PRO A 377 15.44 6.00 -1.45
C PRO A 377 14.62 5.56 -2.64
N SER A 378 13.65 4.67 -2.45
CA SER A 378 12.88 4.11 -3.55
C SER A 378 12.08 5.17 -4.30
N VAL A 379 11.37 6.03 -3.57
CA VAL A 379 10.62 7.12 -4.20
C VAL A 379 11.55 8.22 -4.74
N LEU A 380 12.68 8.50 -4.08
CA LEU A 380 13.69 9.44 -4.60
C LEU A 380 14.35 8.96 -5.90
N LEU A 381 14.71 7.68 -5.98
CA LEU A 381 15.37 7.06 -7.13
C LEU A 381 14.44 6.95 -8.33
N ALA A 382 13.18 6.58 -8.14
CA ALA A 382 12.17 6.61 -9.19
C ALA A 382 11.83 8.06 -9.60
N GLY A 383 11.71 8.96 -8.61
CA GLY A 383 11.47 10.39 -8.81
C GLY A 383 12.59 11.11 -9.57
N ALA A 384 13.84 10.68 -9.36
CA ALA A 384 15.03 11.27 -9.95
C ALA A 384 14.99 11.31 -11.48
N ALA A 385 14.46 10.27 -12.11
CA ALA A 385 14.31 10.17 -13.56
C ALA A 385 13.03 10.84 -14.09
N ALA A 386 12.05 11.11 -13.22
CA ALA A 386 10.82 11.83 -13.58
C ALA A 386 10.95 13.36 -13.42
N LEU A 387 11.87 13.85 -12.59
CA LEU A 387 12.07 15.29 -12.34
C LEU A 387 12.87 16.00 -13.45
N ARG A 388 12.50 17.25 -13.75
CA ARG A 388 13.21 18.14 -14.68
C ARG A 388 14.58 18.52 -14.15
N SER A 389 15.56 18.47 -15.04
CA SER A 389 16.96 18.84 -14.76
C SER A 389 17.39 20.11 -15.49
N ASP A 390 16.53 20.60 -16.39
CA ASP A 390 16.69 21.80 -17.19
C ASP A 390 16.06 23.03 -16.51
N ARG A 391 15.11 22.83 -15.58
CA ARG A 391 14.50 23.92 -14.81
C ARG A 391 15.16 24.07 -13.43
N LYS A 392 15.60 25.30 -13.14
CA LYS A 392 16.18 25.68 -11.85
C LYS A 392 15.12 25.68 -10.74
N GLY A 393 15.47 25.10 -9.59
CA GLY A 393 14.55 24.91 -8.46
C GLY A 393 13.58 23.72 -8.63
N ALA A 394 13.69 22.95 -9.72
CA ALA A 394 12.94 21.70 -9.84
C ALA A 394 13.35 20.74 -8.71
N ARG A 395 12.36 20.21 -7.99
CA ARG A 395 12.59 19.58 -6.68
C ARG A 395 11.62 18.45 -6.35
N PHE A 396 12.08 17.57 -5.48
CA PHE A 396 11.28 16.53 -4.86
C PHE A 396 10.96 16.93 -3.42
N CYS A 397 9.68 16.97 -3.07
CA CYS A 397 9.18 17.30 -1.73
C CYS A 397 8.73 16.02 -1.01
N ALA A 398 9.15 15.87 0.23
CA ALA A 398 8.79 14.73 1.06
C ALA A 398 8.51 15.16 2.50
N GLN A 399 7.58 14.49 3.15
CA GLN A 399 7.22 14.69 4.55
C GLN A 399 7.19 13.30 5.22
N SER A 400 7.76 13.18 6.42
CA SER A 400 7.79 11.94 7.20
C SER A 400 7.16 12.10 8.57
N THR A 401 6.23 11.18 8.86
CA THR A 401 5.65 10.93 10.18
C THR A 401 6.53 9.98 11.01
N MET A 402 7.19 9.03 10.36
CA MET A 402 8.01 7.97 11.01
C MET A 402 9.17 8.52 11.85
N TRP A 403 9.68 9.72 11.51
CA TRP A 403 10.61 10.48 12.34
C TRP A 403 10.17 10.58 13.82
N GLN A 404 8.88 10.81 14.08
CA GLN A 404 8.37 11.06 15.43
C GLN A 404 8.48 9.84 16.35
N GLY A 405 8.19 8.64 15.83
CA GLY A 405 8.20 7.40 16.60
C GLY A 405 9.61 6.94 16.96
N ALA A 406 10.56 7.09 16.03
CA ALA A 406 11.95 6.71 16.24
C ALA A 406 12.71 7.67 17.17
N PHE A 407 12.30 8.95 17.23
CA PHE A 407 13.13 10.05 17.77
C PHE A 407 12.35 11.03 18.66
N ALA A 408 11.51 10.49 19.56
CA ALA A 408 10.66 11.27 20.47
C ALA A 408 11.40 12.14 21.52
N ASP A 409 12.74 12.08 21.58
CA ASP A 409 13.54 12.88 22.53
C ASP A 409 13.69 14.36 22.13
N GLY A 410 13.36 14.71 20.89
CA GLY A 410 13.40 16.07 20.37
C GLY A 410 14.80 16.64 20.11
N ASN A 411 15.87 15.93 20.50
CA ASN A 411 17.28 16.31 20.30
C ASN A 411 17.92 15.60 19.10
N THR A 412 17.25 14.60 18.51
CA THR A 412 17.81 13.87 17.39
C THR A 412 18.04 14.79 16.17
N ASN A 413 19.22 14.65 15.56
CA ASN A 413 19.60 15.28 14.30
C ASN A 413 18.86 14.63 13.09
N PRO A 414 18.12 15.39 12.25
CA PRO A 414 17.48 14.89 11.03
C PRO A 414 18.38 14.03 10.12
N LEU A 415 19.67 14.35 10.05
CA LEU A 415 20.66 13.62 9.27
C LEU A 415 20.87 12.18 9.76
N LEU A 416 20.61 11.86 11.04
CA LEU A 416 20.68 10.50 11.58
C LEU A 416 19.51 9.63 11.12
N PHE A 417 18.29 10.19 11.05
CA PHE A 417 17.16 9.50 10.42
C PHE A 417 17.41 9.31 8.94
N LEU A 418 17.87 10.34 8.23
CA LEU A 418 18.19 10.22 6.81
C LEU A 418 19.22 9.12 6.58
N LYS A 419 20.32 9.09 7.34
CA LYS A 419 21.29 7.99 7.27
C LYS A 419 20.66 6.61 7.49
N ARG A 420 19.69 6.48 8.42
CA ARG A 420 18.98 5.22 8.68
C ARG A 420 17.96 4.86 7.60
N ALA A 421 17.20 5.84 7.10
CA ALA A 421 16.16 5.67 6.09
C ALA A 421 16.74 5.47 4.68
N LEU A 422 17.91 6.04 4.41
CA LEU A 422 18.64 5.88 3.16
C LEU A 422 19.48 4.59 3.11
N GLY A 423 19.88 4.05 4.27
CA GLY A 423 20.80 2.90 4.38
C GLY A 423 22.28 3.23 4.16
N VAL A 424 22.59 4.46 3.71
CA VAL A 424 23.95 4.99 3.45
C VAL A 424 24.13 6.37 4.11
N SER A 425 25.36 6.89 4.08
CA SER A 425 25.58 8.31 4.37
C SER A 425 24.78 9.19 3.40
N LEU A 426 24.40 10.40 3.84
CA LEU A 426 23.73 11.36 2.96
C LEU A 426 24.63 11.70 1.77
N GLU A 427 25.88 12.09 2.03
CA GLU A 427 26.90 12.40 1.00
C GLU A 427 27.02 11.31 -0.07
N SER A 428 27.11 10.03 0.33
CA SER A 428 27.14 8.90 -0.60
C SER A 428 25.86 8.76 -1.44
N PHE A 429 24.69 9.08 -0.86
CA PHE A 429 23.43 9.08 -1.60
C PHE A 429 23.35 10.26 -2.58
N GLU A 430 23.81 11.43 -2.17
CA GLU A 430 23.84 12.65 -2.99
C GLU A 430 24.80 12.49 -4.18
N GLU A 431 26.01 11.95 -3.95
CA GLU A 431 26.97 11.58 -5.00
C GLU A 431 26.38 10.53 -5.95
N MET A 432 25.75 9.48 -5.41
CA MET A 432 25.19 8.38 -6.19
C MET A 432 24.03 8.79 -7.11
N THR A 433 23.18 9.71 -6.65
CA THR A 433 21.94 10.08 -7.34
C THR A 433 22.04 11.42 -8.09
N GLY A 434 22.99 12.27 -7.71
CA GLY A 434 23.05 13.68 -8.11
C GLY A 434 21.96 14.56 -7.47
N TYR A 435 21.24 14.05 -6.47
CA TYR A 435 20.22 14.78 -5.71
C TYR A 435 20.75 15.17 -4.34
N CYS A 436 20.79 16.47 -4.06
CA CYS A 436 21.17 16.99 -2.75
C CYS A 436 19.93 17.35 -1.94
N LEU A 437 20.02 17.18 -0.62
CA LEU A 437 19.03 17.65 0.35
C LEU A 437 19.10 19.17 0.48
N ALA A 438 18.45 19.87 -0.46
CA ALA A 438 18.40 21.33 -0.52
C ALA A 438 17.87 21.98 0.76
N SER A 439 16.87 21.37 1.39
CA SER A 439 16.47 21.75 2.75
C SER A 439 15.86 20.60 3.53
N HIS A 440 15.98 20.67 4.85
CA HIS A 440 15.16 19.87 5.76
C HIS A 440 14.77 20.71 6.96
N ARG A 441 13.56 20.51 7.49
CA ARG A 441 13.12 21.16 8.73
C ARG A 441 12.12 20.29 9.46
N ARG A 442 12.15 20.36 10.80
CA ARG A 442 11.05 19.85 11.62
C ARG A 442 9.90 20.85 11.53
N ALA A 443 8.81 20.50 10.87
CA ALA A 443 7.58 21.28 10.89
C ALA A 443 7.06 21.38 12.33
N ALA A 444 6.25 22.41 12.58
CA ALA A 444 5.78 22.70 13.93
C ALA A 444 4.85 21.60 14.50
N ASN A 445 4.19 20.81 13.64
CA ASN A 445 3.44 19.59 14.03
C ASN A 445 4.34 18.34 14.23
N GLY A 446 5.66 18.51 14.21
CA GLY A 446 6.65 17.48 14.44
C GLY A 446 7.00 16.61 13.22
N LEU A 447 6.42 16.84 12.04
CA LEU A 447 6.84 16.15 10.81
C LEU A 447 8.27 16.55 10.44
N LEU A 448 9.02 15.64 9.82
CA LEU A 448 10.23 16.01 9.11
C LEU A 448 9.86 16.35 7.66
N GLU A 449 10.02 17.62 7.27
CA GLU A 449 9.89 18.07 5.89
C GLU A 449 11.26 18.07 5.23
N MET A 450 11.34 17.57 3.99
CA MET A 450 12.56 17.45 3.20
C MET A 450 12.30 17.94 1.78
N GLN A 451 13.25 18.69 1.23
CA GLN A 451 13.29 19.10 -0.17
C GLN A 451 14.61 18.67 -0.77
N TRP A 452 14.53 17.98 -1.91
CA TRP A 452 15.68 17.48 -2.65
C TRP A 452 15.74 18.15 -4.01
N GLU A 453 16.90 18.65 -4.40
CA GLU A 453 17.13 19.30 -5.69
C GLU A 453 18.27 18.59 -6.42
N ARG A 454 18.22 18.57 -7.75
CA ARG A 454 19.32 18.02 -8.53
C ARG A 454 20.47 19.02 -8.57
N GLU A 455 21.62 18.66 -8.00
CA GLU A 455 22.77 19.56 -8.02
C GLU A 455 23.48 19.51 -9.38
N GLY A 456 23.62 20.68 -10.01
CA GLY A 456 24.20 20.81 -11.36
C GLY A 456 25.66 20.32 -11.49
N ARG A 457 26.39 20.18 -10.37
CA ARG A 457 27.78 19.67 -10.35
C ARG A 457 27.87 18.20 -10.74
N TRP A 458 26.91 17.36 -10.34
CA TRP A 458 26.92 15.92 -10.55
C TRP A 458 26.17 15.48 -11.82
N ALA A 459 25.48 16.40 -12.49
CA ALA A 459 24.58 16.10 -13.60
C ALA A 459 25.24 15.44 -14.83
N ARG A 460 26.59 15.36 -14.90
CA ARG A 460 27.37 14.80 -16.02
C ARG A 460 28.22 13.58 -15.68
N SER A 461 28.39 13.21 -14.42
CA SER A 461 29.14 12.03 -14.00
C SER A 461 28.25 11.04 -13.28
N TRP A 462 27.45 10.30 -14.05
CA TRP A 462 26.92 9.03 -13.55
C TRP A 462 28.15 8.16 -13.26
N MET A 463 28.33 7.82 -11.98
CA MET A 463 29.64 7.41 -11.44
C MET A 463 30.32 6.32 -12.26
N SER A 464 31.65 6.39 -12.35
CA SER A 464 32.47 5.27 -12.84
C SER A 464 32.15 4.02 -12.03
N ASP A 465 31.82 2.93 -12.74
CA ASP A 465 31.00 1.83 -12.23
C ASP A 465 31.47 1.20 -10.89
N SER A 466 32.77 1.26 -10.58
CA SER A 466 33.38 0.69 -9.37
C SER A 466 32.94 1.35 -8.05
N SER A 467 32.67 2.66 -8.00
CA SER A 467 32.28 3.34 -6.75
C SER A 467 30.82 3.08 -6.39
N LEU A 468 29.94 2.94 -7.39
CA LEU A 468 28.55 2.51 -7.21
C LEU A 468 28.49 1.13 -6.53
N LEU A 469 29.29 0.19 -7.04
CA LEU A 469 29.39 -1.18 -6.55
C LEU A 469 29.83 -1.26 -5.08
N LEU A 470 30.82 -0.43 -4.69
CA LEU A 470 31.30 -0.38 -3.30
C LEU A 470 30.26 0.22 -2.34
N HIS A 471 29.56 1.29 -2.74
CA HIS A 471 28.50 1.87 -1.92
C HIS A 471 27.26 0.96 -1.80
N LEU A 472 26.90 0.27 -2.89
CA LEU A 472 25.89 -0.80 -2.88
C LEU A 472 26.25 -1.92 -1.89
N ALA A 473 27.51 -2.37 -1.91
CA ALA A 473 28.02 -3.39 -0.99
C ALA A 473 27.90 -2.96 0.48
N GLU A 474 28.32 -1.73 0.79
CA GLU A 474 28.19 -1.15 2.14
C GLU A 474 26.73 -1.00 2.58
N LEU A 475 25.82 -0.57 1.69
CA LEU A 475 24.38 -0.44 1.98
C LEU A 475 23.75 -1.79 2.35
N ALA A 476 24.02 -2.84 1.56
CA ALA A 476 23.51 -4.18 1.84
C ALA A 476 24.13 -4.78 3.11
N LYS A 477 25.44 -4.61 3.31
CA LYS A 477 26.17 -5.08 4.50
C LYS A 477 25.69 -4.38 5.78
N ALA A 478 25.38 -3.09 5.72
CA ALA A 478 24.81 -2.34 6.83
C ALA A 478 23.41 -2.87 7.22
N HIS A 479 22.52 -3.07 6.25
CA HIS A 479 21.20 -3.67 6.51
C HIS A 479 21.30 -5.09 7.08
N CYS A 480 22.12 -5.95 6.50
CA CYS A 480 22.28 -7.33 6.99
C CYS A 480 23.02 -7.42 8.34
N GLY A 481 23.76 -6.37 8.73
CA GLY A 481 24.30 -6.22 10.08
C GLY A 481 23.23 -5.88 11.14
N LEU A 482 22.27 -5.01 10.80
CA LEU A 482 21.19 -4.59 11.71
C LEU A 482 20.29 -5.76 12.15
N CYS A 483 20.09 -6.76 11.30
CA CYS A 483 19.28 -7.96 11.59
C CYS A 483 19.87 -8.87 12.69
N ARG A 484 21.12 -8.68 13.15
CA ARG A 484 21.82 -9.65 14.02
C ARG A 484 21.51 -9.58 15.53
N GLY A 485 20.62 -8.70 15.98
CA GLY A 485 20.38 -8.55 17.43
C GLY A 485 18.99 -8.06 17.87
N VAL A 486 18.08 -7.76 16.94
CA VAL A 486 16.77 -7.18 17.26
C VAL A 486 15.69 -8.27 17.25
N ARG A 487 14.99 -8.45 18.37
CA ARG A 487 13.74 -9.24 18.38
C ARG A 487 12.71 -8.50 17.52
N MET A 488 12.30 -9.10 16.41
CA MET A 488 11.30 -8.58 15.45
C MET A 488 10.14 -7.85 16.16
N GLY A 489 10.15 -6.51 16.08
CA GLY A 489 9.14 -5.66 16.69
C GLY A 489 9.36 -4.18 16.40
N HIS A 490 8.33 -3.52 15.88
CA HIS A 490 8.15 -2.05 15.84
C HIS A 490 9.08 -1.24 14.92
N ALA A 491 9.62 -1.81 13.82
CA ALA A 491 10.47 -1.07 12.88
C ALA A 491 10.35 -1.47 11.39
N ALA A 492 9.36 -2.27 11.01
CA ALA A 492 9.27 -2.92 9.69
C ALA A 492 9.43 -1.96 8.49
N GLY A 493 8.79 -0.78 8.50
CA GLY A 493 8.90 0.19 7.38
C GLY A 493 10.29 0.78 7.13
N VAL A 494 11.20 0.71 8.12
CA VAL A 494 12.60 1.19 8.00
C VAL A 494 13.60 0.01 7.88
N GLU A 495 13.13 -1.23 8.08
CA GLU A 495 13.97 -2.43 8.03
C GLU A 495 13.74 -3.23 6.73
N ASP A 496 12.52 -3.28 6.20
CA ASP A 496 12.19 -3.86 4.87
C ASP A 496 12.49 -2.90 3.70
N SER A 497 12.75 -1.60 3.98
CA SER A 497 13.11 -0.62 2.97
C SER A 497 14.41 -1.03 2.24
N GLY A 498 15.46 -1.36 3.00
CA GLY A 498 16.80 -1.61 2.50
C GLY A 498 16.91 -2.69 1.44
N ALA A 499 16.10 -3.76 1.55
CA ALA A 499 16.03 -4.79 0.53
C ALA A 499 15.62 -4.20 -0.82
N ASN A 500 14.53 -3.43 -0.84
CA ASN A 500 14.00 -2.78 -2.03
C ASN A 500 14.94 -1.69 -2.58
N VAL A 501 15.68 -0.97 -1.70
CA VAL A 501 16.72 -0.03 -2.15
C VAL A 501 17.81 -0.76 -2.93
N VAL A 502 18.32 -1.88 -2.42
CA VAL A 502 19.32 -2.70 -3.11
C VAL A 502 18.80 -3.18 -4.47
N VAL A 503 17.55 -3.68 -4.54
CA VAL A 503 16.94 -4.11 -5.82
C VAL A 503 16.84 -2.95 -6.82
N GLN A 504 16.42 -1.77 -6.37
CA GLN A 504 16.15 -0.64 -7.25
C GLN A 504 17.41 0.09 -7.69
N VAL A 505 18.42 0.24 -6.82
CA VAL A 505 19.72 0.76 -7.25
C VAL A 505 20.42 -0.24 -8.19
N ALA A 506 20.24 -1.54 -7.99
CA ALA A 506 20.68 -2.54 -8.98
C ALA A 506 19.90 -2.39 -10.31
N ALA A 507 18.57 -2.20 -10.29
CA ALA A 507 17.78 -1.95 -11.50
C ALA A 507 18.14 -0.63 -12.23
N LEU A 508 18.77 0.33 -11.54
CA LEU A 508 19.31 1.57 -12.11
C LEU A 508 20.79 1.47 -12.52
N ALA A 509 21.50 0.42 -12.09
CA ALA A 509 22.83 0.11 -12.58
C ALA A 509 22.74 -0.34 -14.05
N ARG A 510 23.76 -0.02 -14.86
CA ARG A 510 23.73 -0.40 -16.27
C ARG A 510 23.71 -1.93 -16.43
N PRO A 511 23.07 -2.49 -17.47
CA PRO A 511 22.97 -3.94 -17.67
C PRO A 511 24.32 -4.68 -17.63
N GLU A 512 25.40 -4.01 -18.05
CA GLU A 512 26.75 -4.56 -18.10
C GLU A 512 27.38 -4.77 -16.70
N ILE A 513 26.94 -4.01 -15.69
CA ILE A 513 27.52 -4.03 -14.33
C ILE A 513 26.56 -4.59 -13.27
N LEU A 514 25.27 -4.69 -13.59
CA LEU A 514 24.22 -5.25 -12.74
C LEU A 514 24.58 -6.65 -12.21
N LEU A 515 25.18 -7.50 -13.05
CA LEU A 515 25.58 -8.85 -12.64
C LEU A 515 26.69 -8.83 -11.58
N ASP A 516 27.67 -7.94 -11.70
CA ASP A 516 28.77 -7.84 -10.73
C ASP A 516 28.33 -7.10 -9.46
N ALA A 517 27.38 -6.15 -9.56
CA ALA A 517 26.68 -5.59 -8.41
C ALA A 517 26.03 -6.69 -7.58
N VAL A 518 25.24 -7.55 -8.22
CA VAL A 518 24.51 -8.64 -7.55
C VAL A 518 25.47 -9.66 -6.93
N LYS A 519 26.58 -10.02 -7.60
CA LYS A 519 27.61 -10.89 -7.00
C LYS A 519 28.21 -10.28 -5.74
N VAL A 520 28.62 -9.01 -5.79
CA VAL A 520 29.20 -8.32 -4.63
C VAL A 520 28.19 -8.23 -3.49
N LEU A 521 26.94 -7.87 -3.79
CA LEU A 521 25.83 -7.85 -2.83
C LEU A 521 25.63 -9.22 -2.17
N CYS A 522 25.44 -10.29 -2.95
CA CYS A 522 25.25 -11.64 -2.43
C CYS A 522 26.45 -12.16 -1.61
N SER A 523 27.69 -11.77 -1.97
CA SER A 523 28.89 -12.16 -1.23
C SER A 523 29.02 -11.52 0.17
N GLY A 524 28.38 -10.36 0.39
CA GLY A 524 28.43 -9.61 1.65
C GLY A 524 27.37 -10.03 2.68
N VAL A 525 26.35 -10.81 2.29
CA VAL A 525 25.20 -11.15 3.13
C VAL A 525 25.37 -12.53 3.78
N SER A 526 25.26 -12.61 5.10
CA SER A 526 25.33 -13.91 5.79
C SER A 526 24.07 -14.77 5.58
N LYS A 527 24.26 -16.09 5.49
CA LYS A 527 23.20 -17.08 5.23
C LYS A 527 21.95 -16.97 6.12
N GLU A 528 22.06 -16.55 7.38
CA GLU A 528 20.90 -16.24 8.23
C GLU A 528 20.01 -15.11 7.67
N ALA A 529 20.60 -14.02 7.14
CA ALA A 529 19.84 -12.87 6.65
C ALA A 529 19.07 -13.22 5.36
N LEU A 530 19.63 -14.10 4.52
CA LEU A 530 18.98 -14.66 3.33
C LEU A 530 17.78 -15.58 3.63
N ARG A 531 17.52 -15.93 4.90
CA ARG A 531 16.30 -16.67 5.31
C ARG A 531 15.08 -15.78 5.50
N HIS A 532 15.25 -14.46 5.60
CA HIS A 532 14.11 -13.54 5.52
C HIS A 532 13.58 -13.53 4.07
N LYS A 533 12.29 -13.26 3.88
CA LYS A 533 11.67 -13.31 2.54
C LYS A 533 12.03 -12.08 1.69
N TRP A 534 13.10 -12.18 0.92
CA TRP A 534 13.49 -11.16 -0.06
C TRP A 534 13.02 -11.60 -1.44
N GLU A 535 12.09 -10.86 -2.05
CA GLU A 535 11.70 -11.04 -3.46
C GLU A 535 12.45 -10.02 -4.34
N MET A 536 13.69 -10.36 -4.71
CA MET A 536 14.44 -9.60 -5.71
C MET A 536 13.88 -9.83 -7.11
N THR A 537 13.96 -8.79 -7.94
CA THR A 537 13.66 -8.81 -9.37
C THR A 537 14.90 -8.35 -10.12
N ILE A 538 15.48 -9.21 -10.95
CA ILE A 538 16.60 -8.87 -11.84
C ILE A 538 16.21 -9.13 -13.29
N ALA A 539 16.47 -8.15 -14.16
CA ALA A 539 16.50 -8.32 -15.61
C ALA A 539 17.96 -8.45 -16.08
N GLY A 540 18.34 -9.59 -16.63
CA GLY A 540 19.66 -9.83 -17.21
C GLY A 540 19.56 -10.78 -18.39
N LYS A 541 20.21 -10.46 -19.51
CA LYS A 541 20.13 -11.27 -20.74
C LYS A 541 20.90 -12.58 -20.57
N VAL A 542 20.20 -13.71 -20.65
CA VAL A 542 20.82 -15.05 -20.69
C VAL A 542 20.76 -15.58 -22.13
N THR A 543 21.91 -15.65 -22.80
CA THR A 543 22.02 -16.31 -24.11
C THR A 543 21.97 -17.82 -23.98
N VAL A 544 20.83 -18.43 -24.31
CA VAL A 544 20.72 -19.89 -24.42
C VAL A 544 21.43 -20.38 -25.69
N GLY A 545 22.49 -21.18 -25.53
CA GLY A 545 23.23 -21.74 -26.65
C GLY A 545 22.39 -22.77 -27.43
N GLY A 546 22.10 -22.47 -28.70
CA GLY A 546 21.39 -23.39 -29.60
C GLY A 546 20.25 -22.76 -30.41
N CYS A 547 19.76 -21.58 -30.02
CA CYS A 547 18.78 -20.82 -30.81
C CYS A 547 19.48 -19.92 -31.84
N SER A 548 18.94 -19.85 -33.06
CA SER A 548 19.45 -19.00 -34.16
C SER A 548 19.18 -17.51 -33.96
N THR A 549 18.30 -17.16 -33.01
CA THR A 549 18.11 -15.81 -32.49
C THR A 549 18.31 -15.83 -30.97
N PRO A 550 19.15 -14.95 -30.39
CA PRO A 550 19.22 -14.82 -28.94
C PRO A 550 17.88 -14.29 -28.43
N GLN A 551 17.17 -15.11 -27.64
CA GLN A 551 15.95 -14.68 -26.98
C GLN A 551 16.29 -13.95 -25.68
N ASP A 552 15.68 -12.79 -25.46
CA ASP A 552 15.81 -12.04 -24.23
C ASP A 552 14.99 -12.72 -23.12
N LEU A 553 15.61 -13.68 -22.43
CA LEU A 553 15.14 -14.18 -21.14
C LEU A 553 15.18 -13.03 -20.13
N VAL A 554 14.01 -12.46 -19.82
CA VAL A 554 13.87 -11.38 -18.84
C VAL A 554 13.08 -11.87 -17.64
N PHE A 555 13.69 -11.72 -16.45
CA PHE A 555 13.15 -11.77 -15.09
C PHE A 555 13.54 -13.01 -14.28
N VAL A 556 14.38 -12.80 -13.26
CA VAL A 556 14.65 -13.78 -12.18
C VAL A 556 13.99 -13.29 -10.90
N SER A 557 13.09 -14.10 -10.34
CA SER A 557 12.43 -13.88 -9.06
C SER A 557 13.06 -14.75 -7.99
N PHE A 558 13.53 -14.11 -6.92
CA PHE A 558 14.11 -14.78 -5.77
C PHE A 558 12.99 -15.12 -4.78
N LYS A 559 13.01 -16.33 -4.21
CA LYS A 559 12.15 -16.70 -3.10
C LYS A 559 13.00 -17.45 -2.10
N ALA A 560 13.02 -16.99 -0.84
CA ALA A 560 14.04 -17.29 0.18
C ALA A 560 14.24 -18.79 0.56
N ASN A 561 14.80 -19.55 -0.37
CA ASN A 561 15.70 -20.68 -0.16
C ASN A 561 16.95 -20.36 -0.99
N VAL A 562 18.12 -20.45 -0.37
CA VAL A 562 19.34 -19.77 -0.84
C VAL A 562 19.87 -20.30 -2.18
N ASP A 563 19.37 -21.45 -2.63
CA ASP A 563 19.88 -22.19 -3.80
C ASP A 563 18.86 -22.29 -4.96
N PHE A 564 17.69 -21.64 -4.87
CA PHE A 564 16.58 -21.84 -5.81
C PHE A 564 15.92 -20.54 -6.34
N TYR A 565 15.89 -20.41 -7.67
CA TYR A 565 15.50 -19.19 -8.40
C TYR A 565 14.31 -19.49 -9.32
N ARG A 566 13.33 -18.59 -9.41
CA ARG A 566 12.19 -18.71 -10.35
C ARG A 566 12.43 -17.87 -11.59
N LEU A 567 12.52 -18.52 -12.75
CA LEU A 567 12.72 -17.88 -14.04
C LEU A 567 11.38 -17.46 -14.67
N GLN A 568 11.35 -16.29 -15.32
CA GLN A 568 10.35 -15.91 -16.32
C GLN A 568 11.09 -15.52 -17.61
N ALA A 569 10.41 -15.62 -18.75
CA ALA A 569 10.98 -15.12 -20.02
C ALA A 569 10.55 -13.68 -20.31
N LYS A 570 9.32 -13.33 -19.89
CA LYS A 570 8.70 -12.01 -20.03
C LYS A 570 7.89 -11.73 -18.75
N ARG A 571 7.57 -10.46 -18.45
CA ARG A 571 6.80 -10.06 -17.25
C ARG A 571 5.46 -10.84 -17.20
N GLY A 572 5.31 -11.72 -16.22
CA GLY A 572 4.11 -12.55 -16.06
C GLY A 572 4.06 -13.80 -16.97
N GLN A 573 5.17 -14.20 -17.59
CA GLN A 573 5.30 -15.43 -18.39
C GLN A 573 6.38 -16.35 -17.79
N PRO A 574 6.03 -17.22 -16.82
CA PRO A 574 7.01 -18.09 -16.16
C PRO A 574 7.68 -19.02 -17.17
N VAL A 575 8.95 -19.35 -16.93
CA VAL A 575 9.61 -20.46 -17.63
C VAL A 575 9.20 -21.76 -16.95
N SER A 576 8.67 -22.68 -17.74
CA SER A 576 8.27 -24.02 -17.33
C SER A 576 9.01 -25.06 -18.16
N LEU A 577 9.18 -26.26 -17.62
CA LEU A 577 9.68 -27.40 -18.40
C LEU A 577 8.50 -28.14 -19.03
N ALA A 578 8.38 -28.05 -20.36
CA ALA A 578 7.41 -28.80 -21.15
C ALA A 578 7.99 -30.17 -21.51
N VAL A 579 7.23 -31.24 -21.28
CA VAL A 579 7.66 -32.63 -21.56
C VAL A 579 6.78 -33.25 -22.65
N THR A 580 7.41 -33.80 -23.69
CA THR A 580 6.74 -34.34 -24.89
C THR A 580 7.23 -35.73 -25.31
N ALA A 581 6.43 -36.45 -26.10
CA ALA A 581 6.80 -37.78 -26.60
C ALA A 581 7.94 -37.77 -27.63
N SER A 582 8.06 -36.69 -28.40
CA SER A 582 8.99 -36.50 -29.51
C SER A 582 9.59 -35.09 -29.43
N PRO A 583 10.85 -34.87 -29.86
CA PRO A 583 11.45 -33.54 -29.88
C PRO A 583 10.63 -32.56 -30.73
N ASP A 584 10.08 -33.02 -31.85
CA ASP A 584 9.39 -32.17 -32.83
C ASP A 584 7.91 -31.90 -32.48
N ALA A 585 7.44 -32.35 -31.31
CA ALA A 585 6.03 -32.31 -30.93
C ALA A 585 5.57 -30.94 -30.37
N LEU A 586 6.48 -30.00 -30.10
CA LEU A 586 6.15 -28.63 -29.69
C LEU A 586 6.16 -27.69 -30.90
N CYS A 587 4.99 -27.37 -31.44
CA CYS A 587 4.82 -26.32 -32.44
C CYS A 587 4.94 -24.93 -31.80
N VAL A 588 6.08 -24.26 -31.98
CA VAL A 588 6.32 -22.91 -31.41
C VAL A 588 5.18 -21.95 -31.80
N GLY A 589 4.57 -21.30 -30.81
CA GLY A 589 3.49 -20.32 -31.01
C GLY A 589 2.05 -20.87 -31.03
N ALA A 590 1.86 -22.19 -30.90
CA ALA A 590 0.53 -22.74 -30.64
C ALA A 590 0.11 -22.56 -29.16
N SER A 591 -1.19 -22.61 -28.90
CA SER A 591 -1.75 -22.59 -27.55
C SER A 591 -1.58 -23.93 -26.83
N LEU A 592 -1.56 -23.90 -25.49
CA LEU A 592 -1.59 -25.08 -24.63
C LEU A 592 -2.72 -26.05 -24.99
N HIS A 593 -3.88 -25.54 -25.42
CA HIS A 593 -5.03 -26.37 -25.80
C HIS A 593 -4.81 -27.08 -27.16
N GLU A 594 -4.14 -26.45 -28.11
CA GLU A 594 -3.80 -27.07 -29.41
C GLU A 594 -2.70 -28.14 -29.29
N GLN A 595 -2.00 -28.20 -28.15
CA GLN A 595 -0.90 -29.14 -27.89
C GLN A 595 -1.21 -30.22 -26.84
N SER A 596 -2.46 -30.35 -26.38
CA SER A 596 -2.85 -31.31 -25.32
C SER A 596 -2.36 -32.75 -25.55
N ASP A 597 -2.34 -33.17 -26.81
CA ASP A 597 -2.03 -34.54 -27.20
C ASP A 597 -0.52 -34.80 -27.30
N SER A 598 0.27 -33.72 -27.42
CA SER A 598 1.73 -33.75 -27.54
C SER A 598 2.45 -33.39 -26.22
N LEU A 599 1.84 -32.54 -25.41
CA LEU A 599 2.33 -32.08 -24.12
C LEU A 599 1.88 -33.04 -23.00
N HIS A 600 2.78 -33.89 -22.54
CA HIS A 600 2.49 -34.85 -21.48
C HIS A 600 2.47 -34.25 -20.07
N GLN A 601 3.31 -33.24 -19.84
CA GLN A 601 3.41 -32.57 -18.55
C GLN A 601 4.02 -31.18 -18.76
N LEU A 602 3.49 -30.19 -18.05
CA LEU A 602 4.17 -28.92 -17.78
C LEU A 602 4.65 -28.92 -16.32
N ILE A 603 5.88 -28.47 -16.08
CA ILE A 603 6.49 -28.37 -14.74
C ILE A 603 6.88 -26.91 -14.49
N ASP A 604 6.10 -26.23 -13.65
CA ASP A 604 6.26 -24.80 -13.34
C ASP A 604 7.22 -24.52 -12.15
N ALA A 605 7.76 -25.60 -11.57
CA ALA A 605 8.65 -25.60 -10.41
C ALA A 605 10.07 -26.03 -10.79
N ILE A 606 10.64 -25.33 -11.79
CA ILE A 606 12.06 -25.42 -12.12
C ILE A 606 12.87 -24.46 -11.23
N THR A 607 14.13 -24.80 -11.01
CA THR A 607 15.11 -24.02 -10.27
C THR A 607 16.42 -23.95 -11.05
N PHE A 608 17.21 -22.89 -10.89
CA PHE A 608 18.51 -22.76 -11.55
C PHE A 608 19.62 -22.66 -10.51
N GLU A 609 20.56 -23.59 -10.50
CA GLU A 609 21.76 -23.52 -9.67
C GLU A 609 22.84 -22.71 -10.40
N TRP A 610 23.12 -21.51 -9.89
CA TRP A 610 23.93 -20.51 -10.60
C TRP A 610 25.38 -20.97 -10.82
N ASP A 611 26.03 -21.49 -9.79
CA ASP A 611 27.45 -21.87 -9.79
C ASP A 611 27.78 -23.07 -10.70
N SER A 612 26.80 -23.94 -10.94
CA SER A 612 26.94 -25.11 -11.81
C SER A 612 26.35 -24.91 -13.21
N HIS A 613 25.64 -23.78 -13.43
CA HIS A 613 24.79 -23.52 -14.59
C HIS A 613 23.79 -24.65 -14.90
N THR A 614 23.26 -25.32 -13.87
CA THR A 614 22.29 -26.41 -14.05
C THR A 614 20.86 -25.99 -13.72
N ILE A 615 19.89 -26.60 -14.39
CA ILE A 615 18.47 -26.46 -14.06
C ILE A 615 18.04 -27.70 -13.28
N GLY A 616 17.65 -27.49 -12.03
CA GLY A 616 16.97 -28.47 -11.20
C GLY A 616 15.45 -28.39 -11.38
N PHE A 617 14.76 -29.45 -10.99
CA PHE A 617 13.31 -29.45 -10.82
C PHE A 617 12.94 -30.54 -9.81
N VAL A 618 11.87 -30.32 -9.04
CA VAL A 618 11.39 -31.32 -8.09
C VAL A 618 10.30 -32.16 -8.76
N ALA A 619 10.60 -33.45 -8.99
CA ALA A 619 9.65 -34.40 -9.55
C ALA A 619 9.38 -35.56 -8.58
N THR A 620 8.13 -36.02 -8.52
CA THR A 620 7.80 -37.26 -7.81
C THR A 620 8.34 -38.48 -8.57
N ALA A 621 8.59 -39.60 -7.87
CA ALA A 621 9.02 -40.83 -8.53
C ALA A 621 8.06 -41.28 -9.64
N THR A 622 6.75 -41.09 -9.43
CA THR A 622 5.69 -41.33 -10.44
C THR A 622 5.82 -40.42 -11.64
N LEU A 623 6.17 -39.14 -11.45
CA LEU A 623 6.42 -38.21 -12.55
C LEU A 623 7.66 -38.66 -13.34
N ILE A 624 8.77 -38.97 -12.66
CA ILE A 624 10.02 -39.44 -13.28
C ILE A 624 9.75 -40.69 -14.15
N GLN A 625 9.00 -41.67 -13.66
CA GLN A 625 8.59 -42.84 -14.44
C GLN A 625 7.73 -42.48 -15.66
N ARG A 626 6.82 -41.50 -15.56
CA ARG A 626 5.96 -41.03 -16.67
C ARG A 626 6.70 -40.23 -17.73
N VAL A 627 7.89 -39.72 -17.44
CA VAL A 627 8.71 -38.90 -18.35
C VAL A 627 10.02 -39.58 -18.78
N GLN A 628 10.28 -40.79 -18.30
CA GLN A 628 11.38 -41.60 -18.79
C GLN A 628 11.19 -41.94 -20.28
N GLY A 629 12.24 -41.73 -21.08
CA GLY A 629 12.19 -41.89 -22.54
C GLY A 629 11.54 -40.73 -23.31
N LYS A 630 11.11 -39.66 -22.63
CA LYS A 630 10.52 -38.46 -23.24
C LYS A 630 11.56 -37.37 -23.50
N PHE A 631 11.14 -36.31 -24.18
CA PHE A 631 11.92 -35.10 -24.42
C PHE A 631 11.39 -33.98 -23.54
N ALA A 632 12.24 -33.03 -23.18
CA ALA A 632 11.86 -31.88 -22.40
C ALA A 632 12.55 -30.60 -22.90
N SER A 633 11.76 -29.53 -22.98
CA SER A 633 12.18 -28.21 -23.46
C SER A 633 11.78 -27.13 -22.47
N LEU A 634 12.63 -26.13 -22.29
CA LEU A 634 12.24 -24.91 -21.58
C LEU A 634 11.28 -24.13 -22.45
N CYS A 635 10.14 -23.73 -21.91
CA CYS A 635 9.14 -22.93 -22.60
C CYS A 635 8.67 -21.79 -21.70
N SER A 636 8.29 -20.66 -22.26
CA SER A 636 7.47 -19.67 -21.55
C SER A 636 6.00 -19.81 -21.94
N VAL A 637 5.13 -19.75 -20.93
CA VAL A 637 3.68 -19.71 -21.14
C VAL A 637 3.20 -18.28 -21.09
N SER A 638 2.54 -17.83 -22.16
CA SER A 638 1.88 -16.54 -22.21
C SER A 638 0.63 -16.52 -21.32
N SER A 639 0.59 -15.61 -20.34
CA SER A 639 -0.52 -15.48 -19.39
C SER A 639 -1.80 -14.90 -20.00
N SER A 640 -1.72 -14.26 -21.17
CA SER A 640 -2.88 -13.65 -21.84
C SER A 640 -3.63 -14.59 -22.79
N ASP A 641 -2.93 -15.56 -23.40
CA ASP A 641 -3.49 -16.44 -24.44
C ASP A 641 -3.04 -17.91 -24.35
N GLY A 642 -2.28 -18.28 -23.31
CA GLY A 642 -1.85 -19.65 -23.05
C GLY A 642 -0.89 -20.23 -24.10
N ARG A 643 -0.28 -19.40 -24.95
CA ARG A 643 0.69 -19.84 -25.96
C ARG A 643 2.02 -20.27 -25.36
N LEU A 644 2.59 -21.33 -25.93
CA LEU A 644 3.92 -21.84 -25.61
C LEU A 644 4.96 -21.28 -26.60
N GLU A 645 5.97 -20.61 -26.06
CA GLU A 645 7.16 -20.21 -26.78
C GLU A 645 8.34 -21.05 -26.29
N CYS A 646 8.97 -21.81 -27.20
CA CYS A 646 10.04 -22.75 -26.86
C CYS A 646 11.38 -22.01 -26.80
N LEU A 647 12.00 -22.01 -25.62
CA LEU A 647 13.21 -21.23 -25.28
C LEU A 647 14.50 -22.07 -25.41
N SER A 648 14.37 -23.39 -25.58
CA SER A 648 15.49 -24.31 -25.76
C SER A 648 15.20 -25.36 -26.82
N THR A 649 16.24 -25.95 -27.39
CA THR A 649 16.07 -27.21 -28.13
C THR A 649 15.57 -28.31 -27.18
N PRO A 650 14.81 -29.31 -27.67
CA PRO A 650 14.37 -30.43 -26.85
C PRO A 650 15.53 -31.34 -26.44
N TYR A 651 15.63 -31.65 -25.16
CA TYR A 651 16.61 -32.59 -24.63
C TYR A 651 15.94 -33.90 -24.23
N ALA A 652 16.54 -35.04 -24.59
CA ALA A 652 16.10 -36.34 -24.09
C ALA A 652 16.23 -36.36 -22.56
N PHE A 653 15.15 -36.68 -21.85
CA PHE A 653 15.08 -36.59 -20.38
C PHE A 653 16.12 -37.47 -19.68
N ALA A 654 16.50 -38.59 -20.31
CA ALA A 654 17.57 -39.48 -19.85
C ALA A 654 18.99 -38.86 -19.86
N ARG A 655 19.19 -37.71 -20.52
CA ARG A 655 20.44 -36.93 -20.51
C ARG A 655 20.44 -35.79 -19.49
N MET A 656 19.30 -35.47 -18.88
CA MET A 656 19.27 -34.52 -17.76
C MET A 656 19.92 -35.16 -16.54
N LYS A 657 20.88 -34.45 -15.93
CA LYS A 657 21.72 -34.99 -14.86
C LYS A 657 20.86 -35.18 -13.60
N GLN A 658 20.41 -36.41 -13.36
CA GLN A 658 19.56 -36.75 -12.22
C GLN A 658 20.30 -36.55 -10.89
N MET A 659 20.01 -35.44 -10.20
CA MET A 659 20.33 -35.30 -8.77
C MET A 659 19.35 -36.15 -7.96
N PHE A 660 19.68 -37.44 -7.79
CA PHE A 660 18.90 -38.33 -6.94
C PHE A 660 19.13 -38.01 -5.45
N VAL A 661 18.04 -37.62 -4.77
CA VAL A 661 17.95 -37.64 -3.31
C VAL A 661 17.79 -39.10 -2.86
N ASN A 662 18.91 -39.84 -2.84
CA ASN A 662 18.91 -41.27 -2.48
C ASN A 662 18.33 -41.56 -1.09
N ASP A 663 18.37 -40.58 -0.19
CA ASP A 663 17.98 -40.73 1.21
C ASP A 663 16.46 -40.86 1.45
N ALA A 664 15.63 -40.48 0.48
CA ALA A 664 14.15 -40.51 0.61
C ALA A 664 13.53 -41.84 0.13
N VAL A 665 14.09 -42.47 -0.91
CA VAL A 665 13.50 -43.65 -1.56
C VAL A 665 13.70 -44.93 -0.74
N GLU A 666 14.85 -45.08 -0.08
CA GLU A 666 15.09 -46.16 0.89
C GLU A 666 14.08 -46.07 2.07
N ARG A 667 13.86 -44.86 2.60
CA ARG A 667 12.87 -44.62 3.67
C ARG A 667 11.43 -44.87 3.23
N GLN A 668 11.12 -44.74 1.95
CA GLN A 668 9.77 -44.98 1.41
C GLN A 668 9.50 -46.47 1.12
N LYS A 669 10.50 -47.25 0.69
CA LYS A 669 10.38 -48.72 0.55
C LYS A 669 10.05 -49.40 1.89
N ALA A 670 10.54 -48.84 3.00
CA ALA A 670 10.20 -49.30 4.35
C ALA A 670 8.74 -48.98 4.79
N ARG A 671 7.98 -48.20 4.01
CA ARG A 671 6.66 -47.66 4.44
C ARG A 671 5.46 -48.10 3.60
N SER A 672 5.62 -48.86 2.52
CA SER A 672 4.49 -49.20 1.63
C SER A 672 4.22 -50.71 1.50
N SER A 673 3.53 -51.28 2.48
CA SER A 673 2.70 -52.47 2.27
C SER A 673 1.23 -52.15 2.56
N ARG A 674 0.39 -52.35 1.53
CA ARG A 674 -1.06 -52.08 1.41
C ARG A 674 -1.43 -50.73 0.76
N SER A 675 -2.33 -50.87 -0.22
CA SER A 675 -2.83 -49.85 -1.12
C SER A 675 -4.21 -49.34 -0.70
N PHE A 676 -4.52 -48.07 -0.96
CA PHE A 676 -5.84 -47.66 -1.46
C PHE A 676 -5.72 -46.38 -2.30
N ALA A 677 -6.57 -46.24 -3.32
CA ALA A 677 -6.49 -45.16 -4.30
C ALA A 677 -7.37 -43.95 -3.91
N GLN A 678 -6.88 -42.73 -4.16
CA GLN A 678 -7.67 -41.50 -4.05
C GLN A 678 -8.20 -41.05 -5.41
N ARG A 679 -9.50 -40.72 -5.47
CA ARG A 679 -10.09 -39.85 -6.50
C ARG A 679 -10.11 -38.40 -5.97
N PRO A 680 -9.99 -37.38 -6.82
CA PRO A 680 -10.19 -36.00 -6.40
C PRO A 680 -11.67 -35.71 -6.13
N LEU A 681 -11.97 -35.06 -5.01
CA LEU A 681 -13.29 -34.54 -4.65
C LEU A 681 -13.32 -33.03 -4.92
N GLN A 682 -14.25 -32.58 -5.77
CA GLN A 682 -14.73 -31.20 -5.72
C GLN A 682 -15.67 -31.05 -4.53
N MET A 683 -15.54 -29.98 -3.74
CA MET A 683 -16.47 -29.65 -2.67
C MET A 683 -17.27 -28.37 -2.97
N PRO A 684 -18.61 -28.41 -2.92
CA PRO A 684 -19.44 -27.21 -2.82
C PRO A 684 -19.51 -26.71 -1.37
N LEU A 685 -19.85 -25.43 -1.20
CA LEU A 685 -20.09 -24.81 0.11
C LEU A 685 -21.36 -25.38 0.78
N PRO A 686 -21.30 -25.90 2.02
CA PRO A 686 -22.48 -26.31 2.79
C PRO A 686 -23.00 -25.20 3.72
N ALA A 687 -24.23 -25.39 4.22
CA ALA A 687 -24.95 -24.43 5.08
C ALA A 687 -24.34 -24.27 6.49
N GLN A 688 -24.70 -23.16 7.15
CA GLN A 688 -23.93 -22.52 8.24
C GLN A 688 -23.87 -23.24 9.61
N ASP A 689 -24.59 -24.35 9.82
CA ASP A 689 -24.78 -24.94 11.16
C ASP A 689 -23.88 -26.16 11.49
N ARG A 690 -22.79 -26.39 10.74
CA ARG A 690 -21.95 -27.58 10.92
C ARG A 690 -20.46 -27.29 11.10
N TRP A 691 -19.90 -27.91 12.13
CA TRP A 691 -18.47 -28.08 12.32
C TRP A 691 -17.89 -28.77 11.09
N THR A 692 -16.84 -28.19 10.52
CA THR A 692 -16.19 -28.75 9.33
C THR A 692 -14.73 -29.04 9.65
N LEU A 693 -14.36 -30.33 9.58
CA LEU A 693 -12.97 -30.76 9.64
C LEU A 693 -12.24 -30.21 8.39
N GLY A 694 -11.23 -29.38 8.59
CA GLY A 694 -10.44 -28.80 7.52
C GLY A 694 -9.37 -29.78 7.03
N GLN A 695 -8.35 -30.00 7.84
CA GLN A 695 -7.26 -30.92 7.52
C GLN A 695 -6.68 -31.55 8.79
N ILE A 696 -6.19 -32.80 8.67
CA ILE A 696 -5.30 -33.42 9.65
C ILE A 696 -3.91 -33.52 9.02
N VAL A 697 -2.90 -32.97 9.69
CA VAL A 697 -1.51 -32.99 9.24
C VAL A 697 -0.67 -33.71 10.28
N GLU A 698 -0.15 -34.88 9.91
CA GLU A 698 0.76 -35.66 10.74
C GLU A 698 2.22 -35.37 10.36
N THR A 699 3.04 -35.04 11.36
CA THR A 699 4.51 -34.93 11.26
C THR A 699 5.16 -36.03 12.09
N GLU A 700 6.49 -36.09 12.20
CA GLU A 700 7.14 -37.14 13.01
C GLU A 700 6.76 -37.07 14.49
N SER A 701 6.69 -35.86 15.08
CA SER A 701 6.42 -35.64 16.51
C SER A 701 5.06 -35.01 16.84
N LEU A 702 4.31 -34.50 15.84
CA LEU A 702 3.05 -33.79 16.07
C LEU A 702 1.92 -34.30 15.17
N VAL A 703 0.68 -34.20 15.65
CA VAL A 703 -0.55 -34.22 14.85
C VAL A 703 -1.19 -32.83 14.95
N CYS A 704 -1.46 -32.19 13.82
CA CYS A 704 -2.22 -30.95 13.75
C CYS A 704 -3.62 -31.25 13.20
N VAL A 705 -4.67 -30.77 13.88
CA VAL A 705 -6.06 -30.89 13.46
C VAL A 705 -6.63 -29.49 13.31
N ASP A 706 -7.02 -29.15 12.08
CA ASP A 706 -7.62 -27.87 11.73
C ASP A 706 -9.15 -28.04 11.63
N ILE A 707 -9.89 -27.26 12.40
CA ILE A 707 -11.36 -27.30 12.45
C ILE A 707 -11.89 -25.90 12.13
N ALA A 708 -12.68 -25.80 11.07
CA ALA A 708 -13.46 -24.61 10.82
C ALA A 708 -14.68 -24.63 11.75
N LEU A 709 -14.72 -23.67 12.68
CA LEU A 709 -15.92 -23.43 13.47
C LEU A 709 -16.98 -22.82 12.54
N PRO A 710 -18.27 -23.16 12.71
CA PRO A 710 -19.33 -22.43 12.03
C PRO A 710 -19.27 -20.92 12.35
N GLY A 711 -19.92 -20.11 11.51
CA GLY A 711 -20.01 -18.65 11.68
C GLY A 711 -20.56 -18.25 13.06
N PRO A 712 -20.58 -16.93 13.39
CA PRO A 712 -20.76 -16.44 14.76
C PRO A 712 -21.85 -17.24 15.46
N ALA A 713 -21.44 -17.98 16.49
CA ALA A 713 -22.22 -19.06 17.07
C ALA A 713 -23.62 -18.55 17.45
N PRO A 714 -24.65 -19.41 17.62
CA PRO A 714 -26.00 -18.97 18.01
C PRO A 714 -26.08 -18.26 19.38
N PHE A 715 -24.94 -18.07 20.05
CA PHE A 715 -24.74 -17.25 21.23
C PHE A 715 -24.33 -15.82 20.79
N PRO A 716 -24.96 -14.76 21.32
CA PRO A 716 -24.46 -13.40 21.12
C PRO A 716 -22.99 -13.28 21.58
N PRO A 717 -22.22 -12.30 21.09
CA PRO A 717 -20.77 -12.20 21.29
C PRO A 717 -20.37 -11.74 22.71
N SER A 718 -20.84 -12.43 23.74
CA SER A 718 -20.56 -12.14 25.15
C SER A 718 -20.09 -13.38 25.92
N LYS A 719 -18.77 -13.64 25.89
CA LYS A 719 -17.97 -14.30 26.96
C LYS A 719 -18.43 -15.65 27.56
N SER A 720 -19.26 -16.46 26.90
CA SER A 720 -19.96 -17.56 27.58
C SER A 720 -19.89 -18.95 26.95
N VAL A 721 -18.79 -19.29 26.26
CA VAL A 721 -18.61 -20.64 25.69
C VAL A 721 -17.30 -21.28 26.15
N LEU A 722 -17.41 -22.47 26.75
CA LEU A 722 -16.30 -23.34 27.11
C LEU A 722 -16.10 -24.36 25.99
N LEU A 723 -14.88 -24.46 25.46
CA LEU A 723 -14.47 -25.53 24.57
C LEU A 723 -13.60 -26.51 25.36
N ASP A 724 -14.12 -27.71 25.60
CA ASP A 724 -13.33 -28.81 26.16
C ASP A 724 -12.81 -29.69 25.02
N VAL A 725 -11.49 -29.94 25.00
CA VAL A 725 -10.84 -30.82 24.03
C VAL A 725 -10.26 -32.01 24.80
N SER A 726 -10.89 -33.16 24.64
CA SER A 726 -10.53 -34.40 25.31
C SER A 726 -10.15 -35.50 24.33
N VAL A 727 -9.24 -36.39 24.72
CA VAL A 727 -9.00 -37.65 24.01
C VAL A 727 -10.15 -38.60 24.35
N ASP A 728 -10.89 -39.05 23.35
CA ASP A 728 -12.10 -39.88 23.49
C ASP A 728 -11.77 -41.38 23.34
N SER A 729 -10.78 -41.67 22.50
CA SER A 729 -10.06 -42.93 22.43
C SER A 729 -8.61 -42.63 21.99
N PRO A 730 -7.67 -43.59 22.06
CA PRO A 730 -6.31 -43.34 21.57
C PRO A 730 -6.27 -42.77 20.16
N THR A 731 -7.20 -43.14 19.29
CA THR A 731 -7.29 -42.67 17.89
C THR A 731 -8.44 -41.70 17.66
N SER A 732 -8.99 -41.02 18.67
CA SER A 732 -10.03 -39.99 18.47
C SER A 732 -9.98 -38.85 19.48
N LEU A 733 -10.25 -37.64 19.00
CA LEU A 733 -10.53 -36.46 19.82
C LEU A 733 -12.03 -36.20 19.89
N LEU A 734 -12.48 -35.69 21.03
CA LEU A 734 -13.80 -35.13 21.23
C LEU A 734 -13.68 -33.66 21.63
N PHE A 735 -14.33 -32.82 20.84
CA PHE A 735 -14.54 -31.40 21.06
C PHE A 735 -15.94 -31.22 21.63
N ARG A 736 -16.05 -30.70 22.87
CA ARG A 736 -17.33 -30.32 23.48
C ARG A 736 -17.42 -28.81 23.58
N LEU A 737 -18.50 -28.26 23.04
CA LEU A 737 -18.86 -26.86 23.18
C LEU A 737 -19.98 -26.73 24.21
N GLU A 738 -19.69 -26.18 25.39
CA GLU A 738 -20.64 -26.02 26.48
C GLU A 738 -20.93 -24.54 26.76
N PRO A 739 -22.22 -24.14 26.92
CA PRO A 739 -22.55 -22.84 27.47
C PRO A 739 -22.01 -22.69 28.90
N LYS A 740 -21.57 -21.48 29.26
CA LYS A 740 -21.13 -21.20 30.63
C LYS A 740 -22.32 -21.26 31.59
N LYS A 741 -22.11 -21.95 32.73
CA LYS A 741 -23.16 -22.28 33.70
C LYS A 741 -23.92 -21.03 34.17
N GLY A 742 -25.20 -20.92 33.82
CA GLY A 742 -26.05 -19.74 34.06
C GLY A 742 -26.60 -19.07 32.80
N GLU A 743 -26.05 -19.34 31.61
CA GLU A 743 -26.52 -18.75 30.33
C GLU A 743 -27.36 -19.70 29.46
N GLU A 744 -27.77 -20.84 30.03
CA GLU A 744 -28.65 -21.85 29.40
C GLU A 744 -29.97 -21.26 28.86
N ALA A 745 -30.41 -20.12 29.41
CA ALA A 745 -31.60 -19.38 28.98
C ALA A 745 -31.48 -18.74 27.57
N LEU A 746 -30.27 -18.60 27.01
CA LEU A 746 -30.03 -18.04 25.67
C LEU A 746 -30.20 -19.06 24.53
N GLY A 747 -30.67 -20.28 24.82
CA GLY A 747 -31.14 -21.25 23.82
C GLY A 747 -30.06 -22.05 23.08
N GLY A 748 -28.78 -21.78 23.34
CA GLY A 748 -27.67 -22.53 22.75
C GLY A 748 -27.55 -23.95 23.33
N ARG A 749 -27.52 -24.95 22.45
CA ARG A 749 -27.39 -26.36 22.82
C ARG A 749 -25.91 -26.77 22.90
N PRO A 750 -25.52 -27.68 23.81
CA PRO A 750 -24.19 -28.28 23.77
C PRO A 750 -23.96 -28.95 22.42
N ALA A 751 -22.75 -28.81 21.87
CA ALA A 751 -22.35 -29.46 20.62
C ALA A 751 -21.14 -30.36 20.87
N GLU A 752 -21.22 -31.60 20.38
CA GLU A 752 -20.11 -32.56 20.39
C GLU A 752 -19.64 -32.81 18.97
N PHE A 753 -18.33 -32.77 18.74
CA PHE A 753 -17.70 -33.08 17.47
C PHE A 753 -16.52 -34.02 17.69
N ARG A 754 -16.52 -35.18 17.01
CA ARG A 754 -15.43 -36.18 17.09
C ARG A 754 -14.56 -36.13 15.84
N VAL A 755 -13.25 -36.28 16.03
CA VAL A 755 -12.25 -36.36 14.96
C VAL A 755 -11.36 -37.57 15.19
N ASP A 756 -11.40 -38.53 14.26
CA ASP A 756 -10.50 -39.68 14.26
C ASP A 756 -9.09 -39.25 13.83
N LEU A 757 -8.07 -39.76 14.54
CA LEU A 757 -6.67 -39.43 14.34
C LEU A 757 -5.94 -40.57 13.58
N PRO A 758 -4.97 -40.23 12.69
CA PRO A 758 -4.24 -41.22 11.91
C PRO A 758 -3.25 -42.06 12.75
N CYS A 759 -2.90 -41.60 13.95
CA CYS A 759 -2.04 -42.29 14.90
C CYS A 759 -2.57 -42.17 16.34
N PRO A 760 -2.25 -43.12 17.24
CA PRO A 760 -2.70 -43.07 18.62
C PRO A 760 -2.02 -41.97 19.46
N VAL A 761 -2.75 -41.41 20.44
CA VAL A 761 -2.38 -40.38 21.44
C VAL A 761 -2.65 -40.92 22.88
N ARG A 762 -1.92 -40.46 23.91
CA ARG A 762 -1.80 -41.06 25.29
C ARG A 762 -2.18 -40.12 26.50
N ASP A 763 -1.62 -40.30 27.74
CA ASP A 763 -2.00 -39.80 29.14
C ASP A 763 -1.02 -39.00 30.18
N GLY A 764 -0.95 -37.62 30.18
CA GLY A 764 -0.43 -36.49 31.03
C GLY A 764 -0.59 -34.96 30.53
N SER A 765 -1.81 -34.35 30.42
CA SER A 765 -2.33 -33.02 29.88
C SER A 765 -1.55 -31.94 29.04
N GLN A 766 -0.22 -31.90 28.93
CA GLN A 766 0.49 -30.72 28.37
C GLN A 766 0.73 -30.73 26.84
N ALA A 767 0.36 -31.80 26.15
CA ALA A 767 0.72 -32.02 24.75
C ALA A 767 -0.17 -31.29 23.72
N VAL A 768 -1.34 -30.79 24.12
CA VAL A 768 -2.35 -30.22 23.22
C VAL A 768 -2.29 -28.70 23.26
N LYS A 769 -1.69 -28.09 22.23
CA LYS A 769 -1.66 -26.64 22.03
C LYS A 769 -2.71 -26.23 21.01
N VAL A 770 -3.78 -25.63 21.50
CA VAL A 770 -4.83 -25.03 20.67
C VAL A 770 -4.50 -23.56 20.39
N SER A 771 -4.79 -23.10 19.18
CA SER A 771 -4.66 -21.70 18.75
C SER A 771 -5.76 -21.38 17.75
N ARG A 772 -6.38 -20.21 17.85
CA ARG A 772 -7.45 -19.76 16.95
C ARG A 772 -6.96 -18.65 16.03
N ALA A 773 -7.48 -18.59 14.82
CA ALA A 773 -7.32 -17.46 13.91
C ALA A 773 -8.49 -17.44 12.90
N LEU A 774 -9.20 -16.32 12.77
CA LEU A 774 -10.20 -16.09 11.71
C LEU A 774 -11.21 -17.25 11.53
N CYS A 775 -11.86 -17.66 12.62
CA CYS A 775 -12.79 -18.82 12.72
C CYS A 775 -12.19 -20.22 12.52
N LEU A 776 -10.88 -20.34 12.27
CA LEU A 776 -10.17 -21.62 12.30
C LEU A 776 -9.65 -21.91 13.72
N LEU A 777 -9.93 -23.11 14.22
CA LEU A 777 -9.33 -23.69 15.42
C LEU A 777 -8.22 -24.66 14.99
N VAL A 778 -6.99 -24.40 15.39
CA VAL A 778 -5.81 -25.23 15.08
C VAL A 778 -5.34 -25.92 16.36
N VAL A 779 -5.43 -27.24 16.39
CA VAL A 779 -5.14 -28.10 17.55
C VAL A 779 -3.87 -28.89 17.26
N ARG A 780 -2.77 -28.62 17.97
CA ARG A 780 -1.48 -29.33 17.79
C ARG A 780 -1.25 -30.28 18.95
N ILE A 781 -0.93 -31.53 18.67
CA ILE A 781 -0.81 -32.62 19.66
C ILE A 781 0.55 -33.28 19.52
N SER A 782 1.34 -33.34 20.60
CA SER A 782 2.59 -34.12 20.62
C SER A 782 2.32 -35.61 20.73
N LYS A 783 3.04 -36.43 19.95
CA LYS A 783 2.89 -37.90 19.96
C LYS A 783 3.65 -38.59 21.09
N ASP A 784 4.78 -38.03 21.48
CA ASP A 784 5.78 -38.68 22.36
C ASP A 784 5.57 -38.39 23.86
N ILE A 785 4.45 -37.77 24.20
CA ILE A 785 4.10 -37.36 25.56
C ILE A 785 2.73 -37.95 25.89
N GLU A 786 2.58 -38.45 27.11
CA GLU A 786 1.28 -38.89 27.59
C GLU A 786 0.37 -37.60 27.78
N VAL A 787 -0.96 -37.57 27.45
CA VAL A 787 -2.06 -36.51 27.61
C VAL A 787 -3.38 -36.83 28.47
N LYS A 788 -3.38 -36.80 29.83
CA LYS A 788 -4.42 -37.18 30.83
C LYS A 788 -5.21 -35.97 31.18
N GLY A 789 -6.52 -36.13 31.33
CA GLY A 789 -7.39 -35.01 31.60
C GLY A 789 -7.46 -34.11 30.37
N GLY A 790 -8.68 -33.77 29.99
CA GLY A 790 -8.92 -32.88 28.86
C GLY A 790 -8.33 -31.48 29.06
N VAL A 791 -8.14 -30.78 27.95
CA VAL A 791 -7.74 -29.38 27.95
C VAL A 791 -8.99 -28.53 27.76
N ARG A 792 -9.48 -27.98 28.87
CA ARG A 792 -10.63 -27.05 28.86
C ARG A 792 -10.15 -25.63 28.60
N ILE A 793 -10.70 -25.01 27.56
CA ILE A 793 -10.35 -23.67 27.11
C ILE A 793 -11.59 -22.78 27.25
N GLU A 794 -11.43 -21.70 28.01
CA GLU A 794 -12.40 -20.62 28.02
C GLU A 794 -12.18 -19.76 26.77
N ILE A 795 -13.15 -19.73 25.85
CA ILE A 795 -13.08 -18.87 24.67
C ILE A 795 -13.65 -17.51 25.08
N ASP A 796 -12.76 -16.61 25.47
CA ASP A 796 -13.07 -15.19 25.62
C ASP A 796 -12.71 -14.40 24.34
N GLU A 797 -12.99 -13.10 24.33
CA GLU A 797 -12.78 -12.23 23.17
C GLU A 797 -11.29 -11.99 22.83
N SER A 798 -10.36 -12.45 23.68
CA SER A 798 -8.91 -12.28 23.51
C SER A 798 -8.18 -13.51 22.92
N ALA A 799 -8.92 -14.59 22.63
CA ALA A 799 -8.41 -15.86 22.09
C ALA A 799 -8.98 -16.23 20.71
#